data_AF-A0A3B0JR35-F1
#
_entry.id   AF-A0A3B0JR35-F1
#
_cell.length_a   1.000
_cell.length_b   1.000
_cell.length_c   1.000
_cell.angle_alpha   90.00
_cell.angle_beta   90.00
_cell.angle_gamma   90.00
#
_symmetry.space_group_name_H-M   'P 1'
#
loop_
_entity.id
_entity.type
_entity.pdbx_description
1 polymer ?
#
loop_
_entity_poly.entity_id
_entity_poly.type
_entity_poly.pdbx_seq_one_letter_code
_entity_poly.pdbx_strand_id
1 'polypeptide(L)'
;MRLGPKVIRDDWADWLNAFWLMWAWILFLVFFIVLSPFAGVMYFCFCCHRCKLGCPACHSGENIRKTLFWSTCLILFLPLIAGSMGLAFLSNGMLERGLDNSRKTLEMGSVDTCNFLKDVSDHVHHLFVNNFEELETHLVSTIKDAPKHMFKDMNEVAEGNAVVELTRILSNLPNTHSQGIHWITTLMKSINKTYNKLRIALRGLKRDVNHAAVVLCGNYDCLKFLQTSDIEFTDTSRCLHMDELPSTYWMYYDIEYLGQDVDRRLKWIPRLRNISKKIMDEMERVSPPIVRDIRKARILFAKESRRIQEIIDVVISDIHLATMRASTAFEDLYDKFNKTRYFVVLYIAAAVIGILCLLVTALIVGLLARRPTGARNEYFTTRIASYLLILAIVLIFCALSVMLVVVLFYFVIGGVAYKGACAPLREEKGSALLKQLDSAIDLRTIFSVRNLGAANVSAPPIRVSQVIKACEGDNYLFKFLQDNRIFDIDDFLRLKLITKAERSFDKNLDLSNDFILTPDDIYFLSLMDPRKSGTYHGSQFTSQICNGLQSLNLDSLAKGLSDLSKSLEWTFYDSAVVAFENAQVTLKAIKTAYYPTLHKDFRDMHRATQWVDKRILYQNYNFQDSFKVLREKIKEMENFVQTKGKVYISTLGLNLSSVIEEHMNGYLSMIVREAHIKLGRCKPLTYIYERGLDMVCKRMVDPINGYWIGVLVAAILLIPVACIAHRLQCIFKQHRVIPIRAVRARAVRTIQVHVDVDEDPCPFCSPGSKRLPGGHVVRIDQDGAETPISCAVSLSQETENINDAYSKNKLD
;
A
#
# COMPACT_ATOMS: atom_id res chain seq x y z
N MET A 1 -34.05 1.13 24.42
CA MET A 1 -34.09 -0.13 23.64
C MET A 1 -35.55 -0.49 23.39
N ARG A 2 -36.05 -0.39 22.14
CA ARG A 2 -37.34 -1.00 21.78
C ARG A 2 -37.09 -2.51 21.68
N LEU A 3 -37.74 -3.31 22.52
CA LEU A 3 -37.66 -4.76 22.43
C LEU A 3 -38.18 -5.20 21.05
N GLY A 4 -37.49 -6.16 20.43
CA GLY A 4 -37.65 -6.50 19.01
C GLY A 4 -39.05 -6.96 18.60
N PRO A 5 -39.30 -7.12 17.28
CA PRO A 5 -40.64 -7.29 16.70
C PRO A 5 -41.42 -8.53 17.17
N LYS A 6 -40.76 -9.52 17.80
CA LYS A 6 -41.45 -10.68 18.40
C LYS A 6 -42.09 -10.39 19.76
N VAL A 7 -41.59 -9.40 20.51
CA VAL A 7 -42.25 -8.93 21.75
C VAL A 7 -43.57 -8.23 21.43
N ILE A 8 -43.70 -7.72 20.21
CA ILE A 8 -44.93 -7.11 19.68
C ILE A 8 -45.92 -8.18 19.18
N ARG A 9 -45.46 -9.42 18.93
CA ARG A 9 -46.27 -10.54 18.42
C ARG A 9 -46.59 -11.61 19.47
N ASP A 10 -46.20 -11.42 20.74
CA ASP A 10 -46.44 -12.34 21.86
C ASP A 10 -45.97 -13.80 21.65
N ASP A 11 -44.98 -14.01 20.79
CA ASP A 11 -44.49 -15.34 20.41
C ASP A 11 -43.36 -15.81 21.33
N TRP A 12 -43.70 -16.01 22.62
CA TRP A 12 -42.74 -16.32 23.70
C TRP A 12 -42.26 -17.77 23.72
N ALA A 13 -42.95 -18.68 23.02
CA ALA A 13 -42.69 -20.12 23.06
C ALA A 13 -41.33 -20.52 22.48
N ASP A 14 -40.95 -19.94 21.34
CA ASP A 14 -39.63 -20.18 20.71
C ASP A 14 -38.47 -19.67 21.57
N TRP A 15 -38.68 -18.54 22.24
CA TRP A 15 -37.66 -17.90 23.07
C TRP A 15 -37.47 -18.65 24.40
N LEU A 16 -38.55 -19.17 24.99
CA LEU A 16 -38.51 -20.06 26.16
C LEU A 16 -37.83 -21.40 25.84
N ASN A 17 -38.13 -22.00 24.67
CA ASN A 17 -37.52 -23.27 24.26
C ASN A 17 -36.02 -23.14 23.94
N ALA A 18 -35.58 -22.04 23.33
CA ALA A 18 -34.16 -21.84 23.02
C ALA A 18 -33.26 -21.62 24.24
N PHE A 19 -33.81 -21.17 25.38
CA PHE A 19 -33.05 -20.76 26.57
C PHE A 19 -33.51 -21.42 27.87
N TRP A 20 -34.13 -22.61 27.79
CA TRP A 20 -34.66 -23.35 28.94
C TRP A 20 -33.67 -23.47 30.12
N LEU A 21 -32.39 -23.73 29.87
CA LEU A 21 -31.35 -23.82 30.91
C LEU A 21 -31.10 -22.50 31.65
N MET A 22 -31.12 -21.35 30.96
CA MET A 22 -30.99 -20.04 31.63
C MET A 22 -32.20 -19.77 32.52
N TRP A 23 -33.40 -20.13 32.06
CA TRP A 23 -34.62 -19.96 32.83
C TRP A 23 -34.67 -20.87 34.06
N ALA A 24 -34.28 -22.13 33.93
CA ALA A 24 -34.14 -23.04 35.07
C ALA A 24 -33.15 -22.49 36.11
N TRP A 25 -32.04 -21.90 35.67
CA TRP A 25 -31.05 -21.28 36.56
C TRP A 25 -31.56 -20.01 37.24
N ILE A 26 -32.29 -19.16 36.53
CA ILE A 26 -32.94 -17.96 37.10
C ILE A 26 -33.93 -18.36 38.19
N LEU A 27 -34.81 -19.31 37.91
CA LEU A 27 -35.80 -19.79 38.89
C LEU A 27 -35.11 -20.40 40.12
N PHE A 28 -34.02 -21.16 39.91
CA PHE A 28 -33.19 -21.68 40.98
C PHE A 28 -32.61 -20.56 41.85
N LEU A 29 -32.00 -19.52 41.27
CA LEU A 29 -31.47 -18.39 42.04
C LEU A 29 -32.56 -17.62 42.80
N VAL A 30 -33.71 -17.36 42.16
CA VAL A 30 -34.86 -16.69 42.80
C VAL A 30 -35.37 -17.49 44.00
N PHE A 31 -35.45 -18.81 43.88
CA PHE A 31 -35.82 -19.68 45.01
C PHE A 31 -34.86 -19.50 46.21
N PHE A 32 -33.54 -19.49 45.99
CA PHE A 32 -32.57 -19.28 47.07
C PHE A 32 -32.56 -17.85 47.64
N ILE A 33 -32.80 -16.83 46.82
CA ILE A 33 -32.94 -15.43 47.26
C ILE A 33 -34.09 -15.31 48.27
N VAL A 34 -35.24 -15.93 47.97
CA VAL A 34 -36.41 -15.92 48.84
C VAL A 34 -36.17 -16.80 50.07
N LEU A 35 -35.59 -18.00 49.91
CA LEU A 35 -35.37 -18.93 51.01
C LEU A 35 -34.36 -18.42 52.05
N SER A 36 -33.31 -17.71 51.64
CA SER A 36 -32.22 -17.23 52.53
C SER A 36 -32.71 -16.43 53.76
N PRO A 37 -33.53 -15.36 53.62
CA PRO A 37 -34.03 -14.61 54.78
C PRO A 37 -34.96 -15.45 55.67
N PHE A 38 -35.82 -16.31 55.10
CA PHE A 38 -36.67 -17.21 55.89
C PHE A 38 -35.83 -18.23 56.68
N ALA A 39 -34.79 -18.79 56.07
CA ALA A 39 -33.84 -19.68 56.74
C ALA A 39 -33.08 -18.96 57.87
N GLY A 40 -32.70 -17.70 57.67
CA GLY A 40 -32.08 -16.86 58.71
C GLY A 40 -32.99 -16.60 59.91
N VAL A 41 -34.26 -16.25 59.66
CA VAL A 41 -35.26 -16.06 60.73
C VAL A 41 -35.55 -17.37 61.46
N MET A 42 -35.76 -18.46 60.72
CA MET A 42 -35.94 -19.81 61.28
C MET A 42 -34.74 -20.23 62.13
N TYR A 43 -33.52 -19.99 61.66
CA TYR A 43 -32.29 -20.26 62.41
C TYR A 43 -32.24 -19.45 63.71
N PHE A 44 -32.58 -18.15 63.66
CA PHE A 44 -32.60 -17.29 64.83
C PHE A 44 -33.66 -17.73 65.85
N CYS A 45 -34.87 -18.07 65.40
CA CYS A 45 -35.99 -18.47 66.26
C CYS A 45 -35.82 -19.89 66.86
N PHE A 46 -35.30 -20.86 66.11
CA PHE A 46 -35.27 -22.27 66.55
C PHE A 46 -33.90 -22.80 66.97
N CYS A 47 -32.79 -22.24 66.46
CA CYS A 47 -31.45 -22.82 66.63
C CYS A 47 -30.53 -22.03 67.58
N CYS A 48 -30.69 -20.71 67.73
CA CYS A 48 -29.83 -19.87 68.61
C CYS A 48 -29.80 -20.31 70.08
N HIS A 49 -30.87 -20.97 70.58
CA HIS A 49 -30.98 -21.41 71.97
C HIS A 49 -30.83 -22.94 72.17
N ARG A 50 -30.68 -23.75 71.11
CA ARG A 50 -30.66 -25.22 71.19
C ARG A 50 -29.29 -25.88 71.38
N CYS A 51 -28.21 -25.11 71.62
CA CYS A 51 -26.93 -25.71 72.00
C CYS A 51 -27.04 -26.31 73.42
N LYS A 52 -26.93 -27.65 73.54
CA LYS A 52 -26.89 -28.33 74.85
C LYS A 52 -25.67 -27.86 75.64
N LEU A 53 -25.88 -27.32 76.85
CA LEU A 53 -24.81 -27.13 77.83
C LEU A 53 -24.40 -28.53 78.33
N GLY A 54 -23.45 -29.17 77.66
CA GLY A 54 -22.94 -30.49 78.04
C GLY A 54 -22.09 -30.46 79.32
N CYS A 55 -21.92 -31.61 79.97
CA CYS A 55 -21.00 -31.76 81.11
C CYS A 55 -19.54 -31.79 80.62
N PRO A 56 -18.70 -30.80 80.97
CA PRO A 56 -17.36 -30.65 80.39
C PRO A 56 -16.32 -31.62 80.93
N ALA A 57 -16.55 -32.24 82.10
CA ALA A 57 -15.64 -33.24 82.65
C ALA A 57 -15.72 -34.58 81.90
N CYS A 58 -16.86 -34.90 81.27
CA CYS A 58 -17.10 -36.20 80.65
C CYS A 58 -16.62 -36.33 79.19
N HIS A 59 -16.36 -35.23 78.47
CA HIS A 59 -16.02 -35.24 77.01
C HIS A 59 -14.82 -34.34 76.62
N SER A 60 -13.85 -34.12 77.51
CA SER A 60 -12.74 -33.16 77.27
C SER A 60 -11.93 -33.43 75.99
N GLY A 61 -11.52 -34.69 75.75
CA GLY A 61 -10.69 -35.05 74.57
C GLY A 61 -11.44 -35.05 73.24
N GLU A 62 -12.69 -35.49 73.21
CA GLU A 62 -13.54 -35.51 72.01
C GLU A 62 -13.90 -34.08 71.56
N ASN A 63 -14.15 -33.18 72.52
CA ASN A 63 -14.43 -31.78 72.23
C ASN A 63 -13.21 -31.05 71.64
N ILE A 64 -11.99 -31.36 72.08
CA ILE A 64 -10.76 -30.77 71.52
C ILE A 64 -10.58 -31.21 70.06
N ARG A 65 -10.77 -32.50 69.74
CA ARG A 65 -10.69 -33.02 68.36
C ARG A 65 -11.74 -32.38 67.44
N LYS A 66 -12.98 -32.23 67.92
CA LYS A 66 -14.06 -31.56 67.17
C LYS A 66 -13.79 -30.07 66.97
N THR A 67 -13.28 -29.37 67.98
CA THR A 67 -12.86 -27.96 67.84
C THR A 67 -11.76 -27.82 66.79
N LEU A 68 -10.71 -28.64 66.86
CA LEU A 68 -9.62 -28.61 65.87
C LEU A 68 -10.15 -28.89 64.46
N PHE A 69 -10.94 -29.94 64.28
CA PHE A 69 -11.52 -30.30 62.98
C PHE A 69 -12.34 -29.16 62.37
N TRP A 70 -13.33 -28.63 63.11
CA TRP A 70 -14.19 -27.54 62.60
C TRP A 70 -13.43 -26.23 62.41
N SER A 71 -12.44 -25.92 63.26
CA SER A 71 -11.57 -24.75 63.07
C SER A 71 -10.66 -24.89 61.85
N THR A 72 -10.09 -26.07 61.60
CA THR A 72 -9.29 -26.33 60.38
C THR A 72 -10.14 -26.22 59.12
N CYS A 73 -11.37 -26.73 59.14
CA CYS A 73 -12.32 -26.54 58.03
C CYS A 73 -12.63 -25.06 57.81
N LEU A 74 -12.86 -24.28 58.88
CA LEU A 74 -13.11 -22.84 58.76
C LEU A 74 -11.91 -22.09 58.17
N ILE A 75 -10.69 -22.41 58.62
CA ILE A 75 -9.43 -21.81 58.10
C ILE A 75 -9.26 -22.09 56.61
N LEU A 76 -9.68 -23.25 56.10
CA LEU A 76 -9.59 -23.59 54.68
C LEU A 76 -10.53 -22.73 53.81
N PHE A 77 -11.74 -22.43 54.30
CA PHE A 77 -12.74 -21.67 53.54
C PHE A 77 -12.48 -20.16 53.49
N LEU A 78 -11.86 -19.59 54.53
CA LEU A 78 -11.55 -18.15 54.60
C LEU A 78 -10.72 -17.61 53.41
N PRO A 79 -9.58 -18.21 53.01
CA PRO A 79 -8.81 -17.73 51.87
C PRO A 79 -9.52 -17.94 50.53
N LEU A 80 -10.35 -18.99 50.40
CA LEU A 80 -11.15 -19.22 49.19
C LEU A 80 -12.21 -18.13 49.00
N ILE A 81 -12.88 -17.72 50.07
CA ILE A 81 -13.83 -16.60 50.06
C ILE A 81 -13.11 -15.30 49.71
N ALA A 82 -11.98 -15.00 50.37
CA ALA A 82 -11.19 -13.81 50.08
C ALA A 82 -10.68 -13.78 48.63
N GLY A 83 -10.20 -14.91 48.10
CA GLY A 83 -9.75 -15.03 46.71
C GLY A 83 -10.88 -14.82 45.70
N SER A 84 -12.05 -15.43 45.93
CA SER A 84 -13.23 -15.25 45.05
C SER A 84 -13.72 -13.79 45.02
N MET A 85 -13.69 -13.09 46.15
CA MET A 85 -14.04 -11.67 46.22
C MET A 85 -12.95 -10.78 45.59
N GLY A 86 -11.68 -11.16 45.69
CA GLY A 86 -10.58 -10.51 44.97
C GLY A 86 -10.76 -10.57 43.45
N LEU A 87 -11.17 -11.72 42.91
CA LEU A 87 -11.50 -11.87 41.49
C LEU A 87 -12.72 -11.03 41.09
N ALA A 88 -13.75 -10.95 41.94
CA ALA A 88 -14.89 -10.07 41.70
C ALA A 88 -14.46 -8.59 41.66
N PHE A 89 -13.62 -8.15 42.58
CA PHE A 89 -13.11 -6.77 42.62
C PHE A 89 -12.29 -6.43 41.37
N LEU A 90 -11.37 -7.32 40.96
CA LEU A 90 -10.59 -7.17 39.72
C LEU A 90 -11.51 -7.09 38.49
N SER A 91 -12.52 -7.95 38.41
CA SER A 91 -13.50 -7.96 37.32
C SER A 91 -14.29 -6.66 37.26
N ASN A 92 -14.69 -6.09 38.41
CA ASN A 92 -15.36 -4.80 38.44
C ASN A 92 -14.46 -3.64 37.98
N GLY A 93 -13.18 -3.65 38.37
CA GLY A 93 -12.19 -2.66 37.91
C GLY A 93 -11.92 -2.76 36.40
N MET A 94 -11.90 -3.98 35.85
CA MET A 94 -11.82 -4.18 34.39
C MET A 94 -13.07 -3.67 33.67
N LEU A 95 -14.26 -3.88 34.23
CA LEU A 95 -15.52 -3.39 33.68
C LEU A 95 -15.57 -1.86 33.63
N GLU A 96 -15.06 -1.17 34.64
CA GLU A 96 -14.98 0.30 34.64
C GLU A 96 -14.13 0.83 33.49
N ARG A 97 -12.92 0.29 33.32
CA ARG A 97 -12.05 0.62 32.19
C ARG A 97 -12.68 0.20 30.85
N GLY A 98 -13.46 -0.88 30.85
CA GLY A 98 -14.15 -1.37 29.67
C GLY A 98 -15.21 -0.42 29.14
N LEU A 99 -15.98 0.20 30.02
CA LEU A 99 -17.01 1.17 29.65
C LEU A 99 -16.41 2.43 28.99
N ASP A 100 -15.36 3.02 29.57
CA ASP A 100 -14.67 4.18 28.99
C ASP A 100 -14.02 3.84 27.62
N ASN A 101 -13.34 2.69 27.54
CA ASN A 101 -12.73 2.25 26.29
C ASN A 101 -13.76 1.93 25.20
N SER A 102 -14.95 1.44 25.56
CA SER A 102 -16.00 1.12 24.59
C SER A 102 -16.55 2.38 23.92
N ARG A 103 -16.72 3.47 24.68
CA ARG A 103 -17.08 4.79 24.12
C ARG A 103 -16.04 5.25 23.09
N LYS A 104 -14.76 5.30 23.50
CA LYS A 104 -13.66 5.71 22.61
C LYS A 104 -13.57 4.81 21.37
N THR A 105 -13.78 3.51 21.53
CA THR A 105 -13.76 2.54 20.41
C THR A 105 -14.90 2.78 19.44
N LEU A 106 -16.09 3.14 19.92
CA LEU A 106 -17.23 3.49 19.08
C LEU A 106 -16.99 4.79 18.29
N GLU A 107 -16.43 5.81 18.94
CA GLU A 107 -16.03 7.06 18.28
C GLU A 107 -14.94 6.83 17.22
N MET A 108 -13.87 6.09 17.57
CA MET A 108 -12.80 5.74 16.62
C MET A 108 -13.32 4.89 15.46
N GLY A 109 -14.14 3.86 15.72
CA GLY A 109 -14.70 3.01 14.67
C GLY A 109 -15.60 3.78 13.70
N SER A 110 -16.32 4.79 14.19
CA SER A 110 -17.08 5.71 13.34
C SER A 110 -16.18 6.56 12.46
N VAL A 111 -15.11 7.15 13.02
CA VAL A 111 -14.16 7.97 12.27
C VAL A 111 -13.47 7.13 11.19
N ASP A 112 -13.04 5.91 11.52
CA ASP A 112 -12.39 5.00 10.57
C ASP A 112 -13.35 4.59 9.44
N THR A 113 -14.63 4.36 9.75
CA THR A 113 -15.65 4.07 8.73
C THR A 113 -15.88 5.27 7.81
N CYS A 114 -15.93 6.49 8.38
CA CYS A 114 -16.06 7.72 7.61
C CYS A 114 -14.84 7.99 6.72
N ASN A 115 -13.62 7.74 7.23
CA ASN A 115 -12.38 7.87 6.46
C ASN A 115 -12.36 6.88 5.30
N PHE A 116 -12.74 5.63 5.53
CA PHE A 116 -12.88 4.63 4.47
C PHE A 116 -13.86 5.08 3.37
N LEU A 117 -15.04 5.57 3.74
CA LEU A 117 -16.03 6.07 2.79
C LEU A 117 -15.51 7.30 2.02
N LYS A 118 -14.79 8.19 2.69
CA LYS A 118 -14.13 9.35 2.07
C LYS A 118 -13.08 8.92 1.05
N ASP A 119 -12.23 7.96 1.39
CA ASP A 119 -11.21 7.42 0.46
C ASP A 119 -11.84 6.79 -0.79
N VAL A 120 -13.01 6.15 -0.64
CA VAL A 120 -13.79 5.65 -1.78
C VAL A 120 -14.32 6.80 -2.64
N SER A 121 -14.88 7.84 -2.01
CA SER A 121 -15.37 9.05 -2.67
C SER A 121 -14.27 9.74 -3.50
N ASP A 122 -13.10 9.92 -2.89
CA ASP A 122 -11.94 10.58 -3.51
C ASP A 122 -11.37 9.74 -4.67
N HIS A 123 -11.29 8.40 -4.52
CA HIS A 123 -10.90 7.52 -5.64
C HIS A 123 -11.89 7.57 -6.81
N VAL A 124 -13.20 7.59 -6.53
CA VAL A 124 -14.22 7.73 -7.59
C VAL A 124 -14.05 9.07 -8.31
N HIS A 125 -13.84 10.16 -7.58
CA HIS A 125 -13.59 11.47 -8.17
C HIS A 125 -12.34 11.48 -9.05
N HIS A 126 -11.24 10.89 -8.57
CA HIS A 126 -10.00 10.79 -9.32
C HIS A 126 -10.15 10.01 -10.62
N LEU A 127 -10.86 8.87 -10.60
CA LEU A 127 -11.09 8.02 -11.78
C LEU A 127 -12.06 8.66 -12.79
N PHE A 128 -13.15 9.26 -12.32
CA PHE A 128 -14.21 9.77 -13.20
C PHE A 128 -13.94 11.19 -13.71
N VAL A 129 -13.22 12.01 -12.95
CA VAL A 129 -12.97 13.41 -13.29
C VAL A 129 -11.52 13.60 -13.72
N ASN A 130 -10.55 13.46 -12.79
CA ASN A 130 -9.15 13.82 -13.06
C ASN A 130 -8.55 13.00 -14.21
N ASN A 131 -8.61 11.67 -14.12
CA ASN A 131 -8.07 10.79 -15.16
C ASN A 131 -8.82 10.93 -16.50
N PHE A 132 -10.12 11.24 -16.47
CA PHE A 132 -10.87 11.49 -17.71
C PHE A 132 -10.48 12.82 -18.34
N GLU A 133 -10.19 13.86 -17.54
CA GLU A 133 -9.69 15.15 -18.03
C GLU A 133 -8.30 15.01 -18.67
N GLU A 134 -7.45 14.14 -18.14
CA GLU A 134 -6.17 13.77 -18.77
C GLU A 134 -6.40 13.08 -20.13
N LEU A 135 -7.32 12.11 -20.20
CA LEU A 135 -7.70 11.44 -21.44
C LEU A 135 -8.32 12.42 -22.45
N GLU A 136 -9.23 13.30 -22.03
CA GLU A 136 -9.80 14.35 -22.88
C GLU A 136 -8.69 15.20 -23.48
N THR A 137 -7.77 15.68 -22.64
CA THR A 137 -6.68 16.56 -23.09
C THR A 137 -5.80 15.85 -24.12
N HIS A 138 -5.44 14.58 -23.87
CA HIS A 138 -4.69 13.77 -24.82
C HIS A 138 -5.44 13.56 -26.13
N LEU A 139 -6.70 13.11 -26.09
CA LEU A 139 -7.51 12.87 -27.28
C LEU A 139 -7.75 14.16 -28.08
N VAL A 140 -8.04 15.28 -27.42
CA VAL A 140 -8.21 16.59 -28.06
C VAL A 140 -6.91 17.05 -28.72
N SER A 141 -5.75 16.83 -28.08
CA SER A 141 -4.45 17.11 -28.71
C SER A 141 -4.24 16.23 -29.94
N THR A 142 -4.47 14.92 -29.85
CA THR A 142 -4.35 13.99 -30.98
C THR A 142 -5.25 14.40 -32.16
N ILE A 143 -6.48 14.81 -31.89
CA ILE A 143 -7.41 15.30 -32.93
C ILE A 143 -6.87 16.58 -33.58
N LYS A 144 -6.35 17.53 -32.78
CA LYS A 144 -5.80 18.79 -33.30
C LYS A 144 -4.51 18.60 -34.10
N ASP A 145 -3.68 17.64 -33.72
CA ASP A 145 -2.42 17.33 -34.41
C ASP A 145 -2.60 16.38 -35.61
N ALA A 146 -3.72 15.66 -35.69
CA ALA A 146 -4.03 14.72 -36.76
C ALA A 146 -3.78 15.30 -38.17
N PRO A 147 -4.22 16.51 -38.54
CA PRO A 147 -4.01 17.05 -39.89
C PRO A 147 -2.52 17.15 -40.27
N LYS A 148 -1.67 17.49 -39.30
CA LYS A 148 -0.22 17.61 -39.51
C LYS A 148 0.41 16.23 -39.76
N HIS A 149 0.01 15.22 -38.99
CA HIS A 149 0.46 13.85 -39.19
C HIS A 149 -0.04 13.29 -40.53
N MET A 150 -1.31 13.54 -40.88
CA MET A 150 -1.89 13.12 -42.16
C MET A 150 -1.13 13.72 -43.36
N PHE A 151 -0.77 15.00 -43.28
CA PHE A 151 0.03 15.65 -44.33
C PHE A 151 1.44 15.05 -44.41
N LYS A 152 2.04 14.69 -43.28
CA LYS A 152 3.34 14.03 -43.24
C LYS A 152 3.27 12.63 -43.88
N ASP A 153 2.29 11.81 -43.51
CA ASP A 153 2.11 10.46 -44.05
C ASP A 153 1.83 10.50 -45.56
N MET A 154 1.02 11.48 -46.02
CA MET A 154 0.80 11.71 -47.44
C MET A 154 2.11 12.05 -48.16
N ASN A 155 2.96 12.91 -47.57
CA ASN A 155 4.27 13.21 -48.15
C ASN A 155 5.21 12.00 -48.12
N GLU A 156 5.14 11.12 -47.13
CA GLU A 156 5.97 9.91 -47.09
C GLU A 156 5.51 8.89 -48.14
N VAL A 157 4.20 8.62 -48.25
CA VAL A 157 3.60 7.73 -49.26
C VAL A 157 3.89 8.21 -50.69
N ALA A 158 3.99 9.52 -50.88
CA ALA A 158 4.20 10.15 -52.18
C ALA A 158 5.66 10.56 -52.45
N GLU A 159 6.63 10.13 -51.63
CA GLU A 159 8.04 10.54 -51.73
C GLU A 159 8.27 12.08 -51.82
N GLY A 160 7.40 12.85 -51.16
CA GLY A 160 7.21 14.30 -51.26
C GLY A 160 8.38 15.18 -50.80
N ASN A 161 9.48 14.60 -50.32
CA ASN A 161 10.75 15.34 -50.18
C ASN A 161 11.29 15.83 -51.52
N ALA A 162 10.76 15.33 -52.65
CA ALA A 162 11.14 15.76 -53.99
C ALA A 162 10.98 17.27 -54.20
N VAL A 163 9.90 17.90 -53.70
CA VAL A 163 9.68 19.36 -53.82
C VAL A 163 10.76 20.15 -53.08
N VAL A 164 11.16 19.68 -51.89
CA VAL A 164 12.18 20.31 -51.05
C VAL A 164 13.56 20.17 -51.69
N GLU A 165 13.90 18.97 -52.17
CA GLU A 165 15.18 18.71 -52.85
C GLU A 165 15.30 19.47 -54.17
N LEU A 166 14.22 19.57 -54.93
CA LEU A 166 14.19 20.33 -56.17
C LEU A 166 14.36 21.83 -55.89
N THR A 167 13.72 22.34 -54.83
CA THR A 167 13.91 23.71 -54.34
C THR A 167 15.36 23.94 -53.89
N ARG A 168 15.97 22.98 -53.19
CA ARG A 168 17.38 23.03 -52.78
C ARG A 168 18.30 23.13 -54.00
N ILE A 169 18.09 22.32 -55.04
CA ILE A 169 18.90 22.36 -56.26
C ILE A 169 18.78 23.74 -56.92
N LEU A 170 17.56 24.22 -57.18
CA LEU A 170 17.34 25.50 -57.85
C LEU A 170 17.90 26.71 -57.09
N SER A 171 17.65 26.78 -55.78
CA SER A 171 18.17 27.87 -54.93
C SER A 171 19.69 27.92 -54.87
N ASN A 172 20.37 26.81 -55.18
CA ASN A 172 21.82 26.74 -55.23
C ASN A 172 22.41 27.06 -56.60
N LEU A 173 21.63 27.10 -57.69
CA LEU A 173 22.15 27.35 -59.04
C LEU A 173 22.92 28.68 -59.17
N PRO A 174 22.47 29.82 -58.62
CA PRO A 174 23.23 31.08 -58.74
C PRO A 174 24.61 31.02 -58.07
N ASN A 175 24.69 30.38 -56.90
CA ASN A 175 25.96 30.17 -56.19
C ASN A 175 26.84 29.15 -56.93
N THR A 176 26.24 28.10 -57.50
CA THR A 176 26.97 27.11 -58.29
C THR A 176 27.57 27.73 -59.54
N HIS A 177 26.83 28.58 -60.24
CA HIS A 177 27.32 29.32 -61.40
C HIS A 177 28.49 30.25 -61.02
N SER A 178 28.27 31.17 -60.08
CA SER A 178 29.23 32.23 -59.73
C SER A 178 30.49 31.72 -59.02
N GLN A 179 30.39 30.69 -58.19
CA GLN A 179 31.51 30.19 -57.40
C GLN A 179 31.99 28.83 -57.91
N GLY A 180 31.10 27.85 -58.03
CA GLY A 180 31.47 26.46 -58.34
C GLY A 180 32.08 26.30 -59.73
N ILE A 181 31.32 26.67 -60.77
CA ILE A 181 31.77 26.51 -62.17
C ILE A 181 32.93 27.44 -62.49
N HIS A 182 32.91 28.66 -61.93
CA HIS A 182 34.04 29.57 -62.04
C HIS A 182 35.32 28.99 -61.41
N TRP A 183 35.20 28.36 -60.24
CA TRP A 183 36.35 27.73 -59.56
C TRP A 183 36.90 26.56 -60.37
N ILE A 184 36.05 25.66 -60.86
CA ILE A 184 36.45 24.55 -61.74
C ILE A 184 37.15 25.10 -62.99
N THR A 185 36.57 26.11 -63.65
CA THR A 185 37.13 26.72 -64.87
C THR A 185 38.50 27.37 -64.62
N THR A 186 38.67 28.02 -63.48
CA THR A 186 39.94 28.64 -63.08
C THR A 186 41.02 27.58 -62.82
N LEU A 187 40.66 26.52 -62.10
CA LEU A 187 41.56 25.39 -61.85
C LEU A 187 41.94 24.68 -63.15
N MET A 188 41.00 24.44 -64.06
CA MET A 188 41.30 23.87 -65.37
C MET A 188 42.34 24.69 -66.14
N LYS A 189 42.21 26.02 -66.15
CA LYS A 189 43.19 26.92 -66.78
C LYS A 189 44.56 26.84 -66.09
N SER A 190 44.60 26.81 -64.76
CA SER A 190 45.85 26.69 -63.97
C SER A 190 46.57 25.37 -64.24
N ILE A 191 45.82 24.27 -64.18
CA ILE A 191 46.35 22.93 -64.44
C ILE A 191 46.87 22.89 -65.87
N ASN A 192 46.07 23.25 -66.88
CA ASN A 192 46.49 23.21 -68.28
C ASN A 192 47.78 24.02 -68.53
N LYS A 193 47.89 25.22 -67.94
CA LYS A 193 49.10 26.05 -68.03
C LYS A 193 50.33 25.36 -67.42
N THR A 194 50.21 24.82 -66.22
CA THR A 194 51.33 24.18 -65.50
C THR A 194 51.73 22.87 -66.16
N TYR A 195 50.72 22.13 -66.59
CA TYR A 195 50.80 20.89 -67.31
C TYR A 195 51.57 21.04 -68.65
N ASN A 196 51.22 22.04 -69.47
CA ASN A 196 51.93 22.32 -70.72
C ASN A 196 53.41 22.67 -70.50
N LYS A 197 53.72 23.41 -69.44
CA LYS A 197 55.12 23.72 -69.06
C LYS A 197 55.89 22.47 -68.65
N LEU A 198 55.27 21.60 -67.86
CA LEU A 198 55.85 20.31 -67.46
C LEU A 198 56.15 19.44 -68.68
N ARG A 199 55.19 19.31 -69.60
CA ARG A 199 55.35 18.52 -70.84
C ARG A 199 56.50 19.04 -71.70
N ILE A 200 56.63 20.36 -71.86
CA ILE A 200 57.73 20.98 -72.60
C ILE A 200 59.08 20.72 -71.91
N ALA A 201 59.14 20.85 -70.58
CA ALA A 201 60.37 20.60 -69.82
C ALA A 201 60.83 19.14 -69.91
N LEU A 202 59.91 18.18 -69.81
CA LEU A 202 60.20 16.75 -69.95
C LEU A 202 60.64 16.40 -71.37
N ARG A 203 60.03 17.00 -72.40
CA ARG A 203 60.46 16.83 -73.79
C ARG A 203 61.87 17.37 -74.03
N GLY A 204 62.21 18.51 -73.43
CA GLY A 204 63.56 19.07 -73.47
C GLY A 204 64.57 18.10 -72.85
N LEU A 205 64.31 17.65 -71.63
CA LEU A 205 65.12 16.66 -70.94
C LEU A 205 65.28 15.36 -71.76
N LYS A 206 64.19 14.83 -72.30
CA LYS A 206 64.21 13.63 -73.17
C LYS A 206 65.19 13.80 -74.32
N ARG A 207 65.13 14.94 -75.01
CA ARG A 207 66.06 15.25 -76.11
C ARG A 207 67.51 15.28 -75.63
N ASP A 208 67.78 15.90 -74.48
CA ASP A 208 69.12 16.04 -73.94
C ASP A 208 69.70 14.70 -73.49
N VAL A 209 68.90 13.85 -72.83
CA VAL A 209 69.27 12.48 -72.43
C VAL A 209 69.52 11.59 -73.65
N ASN A 210 68.67 11.67 -74.68
CA ASN A 210 68.86 10.92 -75.91
C ASN A 210 70.13 11.32 -76.65
N HIS A 211 70.42 12.62 -76.71
CA HIS A 211 71.67 13.10 -77.28
C HIS A 211 72.88 12.59 -76.48
N ALA A 212 72.83 12.65 -75.15
CA ALA A 212 73.89 12.15 -74.28
C ALA A 212 74.12 10.64 -74.44
N ALA A 213 73.06 9.84 -74.48
CA ALA A 213 73.16 8.39 -74.58
C ALA A 213 73.63 7.90 -75.97
N VAL A 214 73.13 8.50 -77.05
CA VAL A 214 73.43 8.05 -78.42
C VAL A 214 74.72 8.68 -78.97
N VAL A 215 74.94 9.98 -78.76
CA VAL A 215 76.03 10.72 -79.38
C VAL A 215 77.27 10.81 -78.48
N LEU A 216 77.08 11.11 -77.19
CA LEU A 216 78.21 11.31 -76.27
C LEU A 216 78.71 10.01 -75.63
N CYS A 217 77.82 9.03 -75.39
CA CYS A 217 78.18 7.77 -74.76
C CYS A 217 78.39 6.63 -75.78
N GLY A 218 77.35 6.28 -76.56
CA GLY A 218 77.44 5.22 -77.59
C GLY A 218 77.69 3.79 -77.07
N ASN A 219 77.82 3.60 -75.75
CA ASN A 219 78.04 2.30 -75.11
C ASN A 219 76.72 1.51 -74.97
N TYR A 220 76.82 0.18 -74.88
CA TYR A 220 75.70 -0.74 -74.68
C TYR A 220 74.84 -0.36 -73.47
N ASP A 221 75.45 0.01 -72.34
CA ASP A 221 74.70 0.37 -71.12
C ASP A 221 73.85 1.64 -71.30
N CYS A 222 74.36 2.63 -72.05
CA CYS A 222 73.63 3.86 -72.38
C CYS A 222 72.45 3.59 -73.33
N LEU A 223 72.65 2.76 -74.35
CA LEU A 223 71.58 2.37 -75.27
C LEU A 223 70.52 1.49 -74.57
N LYS A 224 70.97 0.57 -73.71
CA LYS A 224 70.10 -0.28 -72.88
C LYS A 224 69.27 0.57 -71.91
N PHE A 225 69.84 1.62 -71.33
CA PHE A 225 69.11 2.54 -70.47
C PHE A 225 67.96 3.23 -71.23
N LEU A 226 68.17 3.68 -72.47
CA LEU A 226 67.08 4.27 -73.27
C LEU A 226 65.94 3.28 -73.55
N GLN A 227 66.26 2.00 -73.75
CA GLN A 227 65.26 0.95 -74.00
C GLN A 227 64.51 0.51 -72.73
N THR A 228 65.17 0.55 -71.58
CA THR A 228 64.64 0.01 -70.31
C THR A 228 64.09 1.08 -69.37
N SER A 229 64.45 2.35 -69.57
CA SER A 229 63.92 3.47 -68.81
C SER A 229 62.66 4.05 -69.45
N ASP A 230 61.83 4.70 -68.63
CA ASP A 230 60.60 5.35 -69.10
C ASP A 230 60.85 6.68 -69.84
N ILE A 231 62.13 7.08 -70.07
CA ILE A 231 62.49 8.39 -70.64
C ILE A 231 61.76 8.67 -71.96
N GLU A 232 61.63 7.67 -72.82
CA GLU A 232 60.98 7.78 -74.13
C GLU A 232 59.49 8.11 -74.05
N PHE A 233 58.82 7.76 -72.95
CA PHE A 233 57.38 7.95 -72.77
C PHE A 233 57.05 9.05 -71.75
N THR A 234 58.06 9.69 -71.16
CA THR A 234 57.87 10.73 -70.14
C THR A 234 57.09 11.95 -70.65
N ASP A 235 57.18 12.34 -71.93
CA ASP A 235 56.42 13.49 -72.45
C ASP A 235 55.04 13.15 -73.02
N THR A 236 54.71 11.85 -73.10
CA THR A 236 53.47 11.32 -73.72
C THR A 236 52.64 10.44 -72.78
N SER A 237 53.00 10.31 -71.51
CA SER A 237 52.27 9.49 -70.52
C SER A 237 50.77 9.83 -70.47
N ARG A 238 49.90 8.92 -70.03
CA ARG A 238 48.44 9.18 -69.99
C ARG A 238 48.06 10.38 -69.11
N CYS A 239 48.75 10.57 -67.99
CA CYS A 239 48.59 11.72 -67.09
C CYS A 239 49.04 13.06 -67.71
N LEU A 240 49.59 12.93 -68.91
CA LEU A 240 50.04 13.83 -69.94
C LEU A 240 49.03 14.54 -70.86
N HIS A 241 47.73 14.27 -70.71
CA HIS A 241 46.73 14.59 -71.73
C HIS A 241 45.49 15.25 -71.10
N MET A 242 45.46 16.57 -71.16
CA MET A 242 44.39 17.40 -70.59
C MET A 242 43.22 17.66 -71.57
N ASP A 243 43.38 17.26 -72.83
CA ASP A 243 42.36 17.42 -73.88
C ASP A 243 41.13 16.51 -73.64
N GLU A 244 41.26 15.52 -72.75
CA GLU A 244 40.20 14.60 -72.36
C GLU A 244 39.27 15.14 -71.26
N LEU A 245 39.57 16.32 -70.68
CA LEU A 245 38.71 16.91 -69.65
C LEU A 245 37.43 17.51 -70.24
N PRO A 246 36.27 17.35 -69.56
CA PRO A 246 35.02 17.95 -70.00
C PRO A 246 35.10 19.49 -70.04
N SER A 247 34.52 20.09 -71.07
CA SER A 247 34.43 21.56 -71.19
C SER A 247 33.40 22.13 -70.21
N THR A 248 33.80 23.13 -69.42
CA THR A 248 32.90 23.87 -68.52
C THR A 248 32.13 25.00 -69.21
N TYR A 249 32.42 25.28 -70.48
CA TYR A 249 31.85 26.42 -71.21
C TYR A 249 30.31 26.36 -71.26
N TRP A 250 29.76 25.26 -71.78
CA TRP A 250 28.31 25.10 -71.90
C TRP A 250 27.63 25.02 -70.53
N MET A 251 28.29 24.40 -69.56
CA MET A 251 27.81 24.30 -68.18
C MET A 251 27.66 25.67 -67.52
N TYR A 252 28.57 26.60 -67.78
CA TYR A 252 28.50 27.97 -67.25
C TYR A 252 27.22 28.67 -67.69
N TYR A 253 26.94 28.71 -68.99
CA TYR A 253 25.76 29.39 -69.55
C TYR A 253 24.45 28.68 -69.22
N ASP A 254 24.43 27.34 -69.23
CA ASP A 254 23.21 26.58 -68.96
C ASP A 254 22.76 26.75 -67.49
N ILE A 255 23.71 26.75 -66.54
CA ILE A 255 23.39 27.00 -65.13
C ILE A 255 23.04 28.47 -64.89
N GLU A 256 23.67 29.41 -65.60
CA GLU A 256 23.28 30.83 -65.58
C GLU A 256 21.83 31.00 -65.99
N TYR A 257 21.46 30.42 -67.13
CA TYR A 257 20.12 30.49 -67.68
C TYR A 257 19.08 29.85 -66.76
N LEU A 258 19.37 28.68 -66.18
CA LEU A 258 18.49 28.06 -65.20
C LEU A 258 18.41 28.85 -63.88
N GLY A 259 19.49 29.54 -63.52
CA GLY A 259 19.57 30.42 -62.36
C GLY A 259 18.75 31.71 -62.51
N GLN A 260 18.37 32.09 -63.73
CA GLN A 260 17.47 33.21 -63.99
C GLN A 260 16.03 32.85 -63.62
N ASP A 261 15.35 33.76 -62.93
CA ASP A 261 13.97 33.62 -62.46
C ASP A 261 13.71 32.46 -61.47
N VAL A 262 14.74 32.01 -60.73
CA VAL A 262 14.57 30.97 -59.68
C VAL A 262 13.47 31.37 -58.69
N ASP A 263 13.43 32.62 -58.23
CA ASP A 263 12.42 33.10 -57.28
C ASP A 263 10.98 33.01 -57.82
N ARG A 264 10.79 33.25 -59.12
CA ARG A 264 9.49 33.09 -59.78
C ARG A 264 9.06 31.62 -59.82
N ARG A 265 10.02 30.71 -59.97
CA ARG A 265 9.81 29.26 -60.09
C ARG A 265 9.71 28.54 -58.75
N LEU A 266 10.23 29.11 -57.66
CA LEU A 266 10.08 28.58 -56.29
C LEU A 266 8.66 28.65 -55.70
N LYS A 267 7.64 28.93 -56.53
CA LYS A 267 6.21 28.93 -56.14
C LYS A 267 5.64 27.54 -55.83
N TRP A 268 6.42 26.46 -56.01
CA TRP A 268 6.01 25.09 -55.70
C TRP A 268 5.75 24.86 -54.21
N ILE A 269 6.57 25.44 -53.32
CA ILE A 269 6.36 25.35 -51.86
C ILE A 269 5.03 26.00 -51.45
N PRO A 270 4.69 27.23 -51.88
CA PRO A 270 3.37 27.81 -51.67
C PRO A 270 2.21 26.95 -52.19
N ARG A 271 2.33 26.36 -53.38
CA ARG A 271 1.28 25.48 -53.94
C ARG A 271 1.08 24.20 -53.11
N LEU A 272 2.18 23.55 -52.71
CA LEU A 272 2.15 22.41 -51.82
C LEU A 272 1.52 22.77 -50.45
N ARG A 273 1.84 23.96 -49.92
CA ARG A 273 1.23 24.46 -48.67
C ARG A 273 -0.27 24.74 -48.84
N ASN A 274 -0.71 25.17 -50.02
CA ASN A 274 -2.14 25.36 -50.30
C ASN A 274 -2.91 24.03 -50.27
N ILE A 275 -2.33 22.96 -50.83
CA ILE A 275 -2.87 21.60 -50.72
C ILE A 275 -2.94 21.17 -49.26
N SER A 276 -1.85 21.37 -48.50
CA SER A 276 -1.82 21.11 -47.05
C SER A 276 -2.93 21.84 -46.30
N LYS A 277 -3.16 23.12 -46.63
CA LYS A 277 -4.20 23.95 -46.02
C LYS A 277 -5.60 23.42 -46.31
N LYS A 278 -5.90 23.02 -47.55
CA LYS A 278 -7.20 22.39 -47.90
C LYS A 278 -7.46 21.12 -47.08
N ILE A 279 -6.43 20.30 -46.86
CA ILE A 279 -6.52 19.09 -46.01
C ILE A 279 -6.79 19.48 -44.55
N MET A 280 -6.11 20.52 -44.05
CA MET A 280 -6.34 21.04 -42.69
C MET A 280 -7.76 21.58 -42.51
N ASP A 281 -8.26 22.37 -43.46
CA ASP A 281 -9.60 22.97 -43.42
C ASP A 281 -10.70 21.88 -43.38
N GLU A 282 -10.53 20.79 -44.14
CA GLU A 282 -11.46 19.64 -44.10
C GLU A 282 -11.43 18.90 -42.75
N MET A 283 -10.24 18.70 -42.17
CA MET A 283 -10.13 18.07 -40.86
C MET A 283 -10.64 18.96 -39.73
N GLU A 284 -10.51 20.28 -39.86
CA GLU A 284 -11.11 21.26 -38.94
C GLU A 284 -12.64 21.23 -38.99
N ARG A 285 -13.25 20.76 -40.08
CA ARG A 285 -14.69 20.50 -40.16
C ARG A 285 -15.12 19.23 -39.42
N VAL A 286 -14.30 18.19 -39.46
CA VAL A 286 -14.62 16.86 -38.86
C VAL A 286 -14.28 16.78 -37.36
N SER A 287 -13.30 17.56 -36.91
CA SER A 287 -12.80 17.54 -35.53
C SER A 287 -13.80 18.05 -34.47
N PRO A 288 -14.53 19.17 -34.65
CA PRO A 288 -15.37 19.76 -33.62
C PRO A 288 -16.52 18.85 -33.13
N PRO A 289 -17.24 18.09 -33.98
CA PRO A 289 -18.20 17.10 -33.52
C PRO A 289 -17.59 16.05 -32.58
N ILE A 290 -16.38 15.57 -32.88
CA ILE A 290 -15.69 14.55 -32.07
C ILE A 290 -15.28 15.14 -30.71
N VAL A 291 -14.67 16.33 -30.72
CA VAL A 291 -14.30 17.06 -29.49
C VAL A 291 -15.53 17.36 -28.63
N ARG A 292 -16.67 17.70 -29.26
CA ARG A 292 -17.94 17.93 -28.56
C ARG A 292 -18.44 16.67 -27.86
N ASP A 293 -18.38 15.51 -28.51
CA ASP A 293 -18.82 14.25 -27.91
C ASP A 293 -17.90 13.81 -26.76
N ILE A 294 -16.58 14.01 -26.86
CA ILE A 294 -15.64 13.80 -25.74
C ILE A 294 -15.99 14.73 -24.56
N ARG A 295 -16.25 16.02 -24.82
CA ARG A 295 -16.63 16.98 -23.77
C ARG A 295 -17.96 16.64 -23.10
N LYS A 296 -18.94 16.15 -23.87
CA LYS A 296 -20.21 15.64 -23.31
C LYS A 296 -19.95 14.45 -22.38
N ALA A 297 -19.07 13.54 -22.77
CA ALA A 297 -18.68 12.42 -21.92
C ALA A 297 -18.05 12.91 -20.61
N ARG A 298 -17.16 13.92 -20.63
CA ARG A 298 -16.63 14.53 -19.40
C ARG A 298 -17.73 15.01 -18.46
N ILE A 299 -18.70 15.75 -18.99
CA ILE A 299 -19.81 16.29 -18.20
C ILE A 299 -20.64 15.15 -17.58
N LEU A 300 -20.86 14.06 -18.34
CA LEU A 300 -21.57 12.89 -17.87
C LEU A 300 -20.81 12.17 -16.74
N PHE A 301 -19.51 11.90 -16.90
CA PHE A 301 -18.69 11.30 -15.85
C PHE A 301 -18.61 12.17 -14.59
N ALA A 302 -18.43 13.49 -14.75
CA ALA A 302 -18.43 14.42 -13.62
C ALA A 302 -19.80 14.52 -12.92
N LYS A 303 -20.91 14.26 -13.63
CA LYS A 303 -22.25 14.20 -13.04
C LYS A 303 -22.42 12.92 -12.22
N GLU A 304 -22.00 11.78 -12.74
CA GLU A 304 -22.10 10.50 -12.02
C GLU A 304 -21.13 10.42 -10.84
N SER A 305 -19.93 10.97 -10.97
CA SER A 305 -19.00 11.14 -9.84
C SER A 305 -19.66 11.94 -8.70
N ARG A 306 -20.23 13.10 -9.00
CA ARG A 306 -20.95 13.92 -8.00
C ARG A 306 -22.11 13.17 -7.36
N ARG A 307 -22.87 12.38 -8.14
CA ARG A 307 -23.96 11.56 -7.61
C ARG A 307 -23.46 10.54 -6.58
N ILE A 308 -22.33 9.89 -6.83
CA ILE A 308 -21.73 8.94 -5.89
C ILE A 308 -21.22 9.67 -4.63
N GLN A 309 -20.56 10.81 -4.81
CA GLN A 309 -20.08 11.63 -3.69
C GLN A 309 -21.23 12.09 -2.78
N GLU A 310 -22.33 12.59 -3.36
CA GLU A 310 -23.53 13.00 -2.60
C GLU A 310 -24.11 11.84 -1.76
N ILE A 311 -24.16 10.62 -2.31
CA ILE A 311 -24.64 9.44 -1.57
C ILE A 311 -23.70 9.13 -0.40
N ILE A 312 -22.38 9.16 -0.64
CA ILE A 312 -21.38 8.90 0.40
C ILE A 312 -21.44 9.95 1.51
N ASP A 313 -21.57 11.23 1.18
CA ASP A 313 -21.63 12.32 2.16
C ASP A 313 -22.86 12.21 3.07
N VAL A 314 -24.01 11.82 2.51
CA VAL A 314 -25.22 11.52 3.30
C VAL A 314 -24.97 10.38 4.28
N VAL A 315 -24.37 9.27 3.82
CA VAL A 315 -24.06 8.12 4.68
C VAL A 315 -23.08 8.50 5.79
N ILE A 316 -22.04 9.29 5.48
CA ILE A 316 -21.07 9.79 6.47
C ILE A 316 -21.78 10.64 7.54
N SER A 317 -22.70 11.52 7.14
CA SER A 317 -23.46 12.36 8.07
C SER A 317 -24.35 11.53 9.00
N ASP A 318 -25.07 10.55 8.46
CA ASP A 318 -25.94 9.65 9.23
C ASP A 318 -25.14 8.80 10.22
N ILE A 319 -23.99 8.26 9.81
CA ILE A 319 -23.08 7.51 10.69
C ILE A 319 -22.61 8.42 11.83
N HIS A 320 -22.15 9.62 11.53
CA HIS A 320 -21.67 10.56 12.54
C HIS A 320 -22.77 10.92 13.56
N LEU A 321 -23.99 11.19 13.08
CA LEU A 321 -25.14 11.51 13.92
C LEU A 321 -25.58 10.31 14.78
N ALA A 322 -25.58 9.10 14.21
CA ALA A 322 -25.89 7.87 14.92
C ALA A 322 -24.87 7.58 16.02
N THR A 323 -23.58 7.76 15.72
CA THR A 323 -22.47 7.62 16.68
C THR A 323 -22.60 8.63 17.81
N MET A 324 -22.89 9.89 17.53
CA MET A 324 -23.11 10.93 18.56
C MET A 324 -24.29 10.60 19.49
N ARG A 325 -25.40 10.09 18.94
CA ARG A 325 -26.54 9.63 19.75
C ARG A 325 -26.20 8.39 20.58
N ALA A 326 -25.39 7.49 20.04
CA ALA A 326 -24.96 6.29 20.76
C ALA A 326 -23.98 6.63 21.88
N SER A 327 -22.96 7.47 21.62
CA SER A 327 -21.95 7.86 22.61
C SER A 327 -22.57 8.62 23.78
N THR A 328 -23.48 9.55 23.52
CA THR A 328 -24.24 10.27 24.56
C THR A 328 -25.13 9.33 25.37
N ALA A 329 -25.81 8.37 24.73
CA ALA A 329 -26.56 7.35 25.45
C ALA A 329 -25.66 6.46 26.32
N PHE A 330 -24.46 6.11 25.86
CA PHE A 330 -23.48 5.37 26.67
C PHE A 330 -22.96 6.19 27.85
N GLU A 331 -22.76 7.49 27.68
CA GLU A 331 -22.34 8.42 28.74
C GLU A 331 -23.42 8.56 29.82
N ASP A 332 -24.68 8.78 29.42
CA ASP A 332 -25.82 8.83 30.34
C ASP A 332 -26.01 7.52 31.12
N LEU A 333 -25.82 6.38 30.44
CA LEU A 333 -25.85 5.07 31.07
C LEU A 333 -24.68 4.91 32.04
N TYR A 334 -23.47 5.30 31.66
CA TYR A 334 -22.29 5.24 32.49
C TYR A 334 -22.46 6.05 33.78
N ASP A 335 -22.90 7.31 33.70
CA ASP A 335 -23.03 8.18 34.86
C ASP A 335 -24.07 7.65 35.87
N LYS A 336 -25.22 7.20 35.38
CA LYS A 336 -26.29 6.66 36.24
C LYS A 336 -25.97 5.28 36.79
N PHE A 337 -25.38 4.41 35.97
CA PHE A 337 -25.07 3.03 36.35
C PHE A 337 -23.84 2.95 37.24
N ASN A 338 -22.79 3.72 36.95
CA ASN A 338 -21.52 3.66 37.68
C ASN A 338 -21.68 4.11 39.13
N LYS A 339 -22.42 5.20 39.37
CA LYS A 339 -22.68 5.71 40.73
C LYS A 339 -23.37 4.65 41.60
N THR A 340 -24.44 4.06 41.11
CA THR A 340 -25.20 3.02 41.84
C THR A 340 -24.37 1.74 42.02
N ARG A 341 -23.68 1.29 40.96
CA ARG A 341 -22.81 0.12 40.99
C ARG A 341 -21.72 0.25 42.05
N TYR A 342 -21.04 1.39 42.10
CA TYR A 342 -19.94 1.63 43.02
C TYR A 342 -20.37 1.40 44.47
N PHE A 343 -21.52 1.95 44.88
CA PHE A 343 -22.05 1.76 46.24
C PHE A 343 -22.44 0.30 46.52
N VAL A 344 -23.03 -0.40 45.55
CA VAL A 344 -23.41 -1.82 45.69
C VAL A 344 -22.18 -2.72 45.84
N VAL A 345 -21.17 -2.54 45.00
CA VAL A 345 -19.91 -3.30 45.06
C VAL A 345 -19.17 -3.02 46.37
N LEU A 346 -19.12 -1.75 46.78
CA LEU A 346 -18.50 -1.34 48.05
C LEU A 346 -19.23 -1.95 49.25
N TYR A 347 -20.56 -1.97 49.25
CA TYR A 347 -21.36 -2.59 50.31
C TYR A 347 -21.06 -4.09 50.42
N ILE A 348 -21.07 -4.83 49.31
CA ILE A 348 -20.78 -6.27 49.31
C ILE A 348 -19.35 -6.53 49.81
N ALA A 349 -18.37 -5.75 49.33
CA ALA A 349 -16.98 -5.88 49.77
C ALA A 349 -16.82 -5.61 51.28
N ALA A 350 -17.41 -4.52 51.78
CA ALA A 350 -17.37 -4.18 53.21
C ALA A 350 -18.09 -5.23 54.08
N ALA A 351 -19.23 -5.73 53.63
CA ALA A 351 -19.99 -6.77 54.34
C ALA A 351 -19.19 -8.08 54.44
N VAL A 352 -18.57 -8.54 53.33
CA VAL A 352 -17.76 -9.77 53.31
C VAL A 352 -16.49 -9.59 54.14
N ILE A 353 -15.78 -8.45 54.03
CA ILE A 353 -14.61 -8.17 54.86
C ILE A 353 -15.00 -8.15 56.34
N GLY A 354 -16.11 -7.51 56.70
CA GLY A 354 -16.63 -7.51 58.07
C GLY A 354 -16.92 -8.91 58.59
N ILE A 355 -17.57 -9.77 57.78
CA ILE A 355 -17.81 -11.18 58.12
C ILE A 355 -16.49 -11.94 58.30
N LEU A 356 -15.52 -11.78 57.39
CA LEU A 356 -14.22 -12.44 57.48
C LEU A 356 -13.46 -12.00 58.75
N CYS A 357 -13.43 -10.70 59.07
CA CYS A 357 -12.84 -10.19 60.29
C CYS A 357 -13.49 -10.77 61.55
N LEU A 358 -14.83 -10.88 61.58
CA LEU A 358 -15.56 -11.50 62.70
C LEU A 358 -15.25 -13.01 62.83
N LEU A 359 -15.16 -13.74 61.71
CA LEU A 359 -14.82 -15.16 61.72
C LEU A 359 -13.36 -15.41 62.16
N VAL A 360 -12.42 -14.60 61.69
CA VAL A 360 -10.99 -14.69 62.06
C VAL A 360 -10.81 -14.35 63.55
N THR A 361 -11.38 -13.24 64.01
CA THR A 361 -11.31 -12.85 65.44
C THR A 361 -11.97 -13.89 66.33
N ALA A 362 -13.14 -14.43 65.94
CA ALA A 362 -13.79 -15.51 66.68
C ALA A 362 -12.95 -16.79 66.72
N LEU A 363 -12.22 -17.12 65.65
CA LEU A 363 -11.34 -18.29 65.62
C LEU A 363 -10.09 -18.11 66.49
N ILE A 364 -9.45 -16.94 66.44
CA ILE A 364 -8.29 -16.61 67.29
C ILE A 364 -8.68 -16.66 68.76
N VAL A 365 -9.78 -15.97 69.14
CA VAL A 365 -10.28 -15.97 70.52
C VAL A 365 -10.75 -17.37 70.92
N GLY A 366 -11.40 -18.12 70.03
CA GLY A 366 -11.91 -19.46 70.32
C GLY A 366 -10.82 -20.52 70.54
N LEU A 367 -9.65 -20.37 69.90
CA LEU A 367 -8.50 -21.27 70.05
C LEU A 367 -7.58 -20.88 71.21
N LEU A 368 -7.39 -19.57 71.47
CA LEU A 368 -6.45 -19.07 72.48
C LEU A 368 -7.08 -18.82 73.85
N ALA A 369 -8.37 -18.47 73.94
CA ALA A 369 -9.00 -18.11 75.20
C ALA A 369 -9.36 -19.33 76.07
N ARG A 370 -9.42 -19.11 77.39
CA ARG A 370 -9.82 -20.14 78.36
C ARG A 370 -11.34 -20.34 78.33
N ARG A 371 -11.78 -21.58 78.55
CA ARG A 371 -13.22 -21.91 78.66
C ARG A 371 -13.81 -21.32 79.95
N PRO A 372 -15.05 -20.80 79.92
CA PRO A 372 -15.65 -20.12 81.07
C PRO A 372 -15.91 -21.08 82.23
N THR A 373 -15.54 -20.69 83.46
CA THR A 373 -15.71 -21.54 84.65
C THR A 373 -17.04 -21.31 85.39
N GLY A 374 -17.76 -20.24 85.06
CA GLY A 374 -19.03 -19.85 85.70
C GLY A 374 -18.88 -18.77 86.79
N ALA A 375 -17.67 -18.30 87.07
CA ALA A 375 -17.41 -17.18 87.98
C ALA A 375 -17.83 -15.83 87.36
N ARG A 376 -18.28 -14.88 88.21
CA ARG A 376 -18.93 -13.62 87.80
C ARG A 376 -17.99 -12.58 87.15
N ASN A 377 -16.65 -12.75 87.23
CA ASN A 377 -15.65 -11.72 86.88
C ASN A 377 -14.63 -12.11 85.78
N GLU A 378 -14.98 -12.98 84.81
CA GLU A 378 -14.08 -13.37 83.71
C GLU A 378 -14.36 -12.58 82.42
N TYR A 379 -13.50 -11.61 82.07
CA TYR A 379 -13.69 -10.71 80.91
C TYR A 379 -13.10 -11.22 79.57
N PHE A 380 -12.36 -12.34 79.56
CA PHE A 380 -11.78 -12.92 78.32
C PHE A 380 -11.92 -14.45 78.28
N THR A 381 -13.07 -14.93 77.77
CA THR A 381 -13.40 -16.36 77.69
C THR A 381 -13.89 -16.76 76.30
N THR A 382 -13.90 -18.06 75.99
CA THR A 382 -14.46 -18.60 74.72
C THR A 382 -15.92 -18.21 74.46
N ARG A 383 -16.63 -17.69 75.47
CA ARG A 383 -17.99 -17.15 75.35
C ARG A 383 -18.05 -15.95 74.39
N ILE A 384 -17.01 -15.11 74.35
CA ILE A 384 -16.94 -13.96 73.42
C ILE A 384 -16.86 -14.46 71.98
N ALA A 385 -16.03 -15.48 71.71
CA ALA A 385 -15.97 -16.12 70.39
C ALA A 385 -17.31 -16.70 69.96
N SER A 386 -18.08 -17.30 70.88
CA SER A 386 -19.43 -17.78 70.59
C SER A 386 -20.40 -16.65 70.19
N TYR A 387 -20.33 -15.47 70.82
CA TYR A 387 -21.16 -14.33 70.45
C TYR A 387 -20.75 -13.73 69.10
N LEU A 388 -19.44 -13.64 68.82
CA LEU A 388 -18.92 -13.21 67.53
C LEU A 388 -19.34 -14.16 66.38
N LEU A 389 -19.36 -15.48 66.62
CA LEU A 389 -19.86 -16.44 65.62
C LEU A 389 -21.37 -16.29 65.37
N ILE A 390 -22.19 -16.01 66.40
CA ILE A 390 -23.62 -15.73 66.20
C ILE A 390 -23.80 -14.48 65.34
N LEU A 391 -23.07 -13.41 65.66
CA LEU A 391 -23.12 -12.16 64.90
C LEU A 391 -22.69 -12.39 63.45
N ALA A 392 -21.62 -13.16 63.21
CA ALA A 392 -21.18 -13.53 61.88
C ALA A 392 -22.26 -14.33 61.12
N ILE A 393 -22.91 -15.31 61.75
CA ILE A 393 -23.97 -16.11 61.11
C ILE A 393 -25.18 -15.24 60.71
N VAL A 394 -25.59 -14.30 61.57
CA VAL A 394 -26.69 -13.35 61.26
C VAL A 394 -26.31 -12.47 60.06
N LEU A 395 -25.10 -11.94 60.05
CA LEU A 395 -24.59 -11.12 58.94
C LEU A 395 -24.45 -11.94 57.65
N ILE A 396 -24.08 -13.22 57.73
CA ILE A 396 -24.01 -14.13 56.58
C ILE A 396 -25.39 -14.28 55.92
N PHE A 397 -26.46 -14.59 56.68
CA PHE A 397 -27.81 -14.72 56.10
C PHE A 397 -28.33 -13.42 55.50
N CYS A 398 -27.98 -12.27 56.09
CA CYS A 398 -28.32 -10.95 55.56
C CYS A 398 -27.57 -10.66 54.24
N ALA A 399 -26.26 -10.88 54.22
CA ALA A 399 -25.43 -10.65 53.04
C ALA A 399 -25.74 -11.62 51.89
N LEU A 400 -26.08 -12.88 52.18
CA LEU A 400 -26.40 -13.91 51.18
C LEU A 400 -27.55 -13.49 50.25
N SER A 401 -28.65 -12.95 50.80
CA SER A 401 -29.80 -12.52 50.00
C SER A 401 -29.40 -11.38 49.03
N VAL A 402 -28.69 -10.36 49.53
CA VAL A 402 -28.24 -9.22 48.72
C VAL A 402 -27.25 -9.65 47.64
N MET A 403 -26.28 -10.52 47.98
CA MET A 403 -25.31 -11.03 47.01
C MET A 403 -26.00 -11.82 45.89
N LEU A 404 -26.97 -12.68 46.20
CA LEU A 404 -27.67 -13.47 45.18
C LEU A 404 -28.54 -12.61 44.25
N VAL A 405 -29.16 -11.53 44.75
CA VAL A 405 -29.89 -10.56 43.91
C VAL A 405 -28.94 -9.89 42.90
N VAL A 406 -27.76 -9.49 43.35
CA VAL A 406 -26.75 -8.87 42.49
C VAL A 406 -26.20 -9.88 41.47
N VAL A 407 -25.95 -11.13 41.89
CA VAL A 407 -25.58 -12.22 40.99
C VAL A 407 -26.63 -12.42 39.90
N LEU A 408 -27.91 -12.45 40.26
CA LEU A 408 -29.01 -12.60 39.28
C LEU A 408 -29.00 -11.45 38.25
N PHE A 409 -28.86 -10.21 38.71
CA PHE A 409 -28.82 -9.03 37.84
C PHE A 409 -27.67 -9.11 36.82
N TYR A 410 -26.44 -9.36 37.28
CA TYR A 410 -25.27 -9.44 36.40
C TYR A 410 -25.26 -10.70 35.54
N PHE A 411 -25.82 -11.81 36.01
CA PHE A 411 -26.00 -13.03 35.21
C PHE A 411 -26.92 -12.77 34.01
N VAL A 412 -28.07 -12.12 34.22
CA VAL A 412 -29.01 -11.82 33.12
C VAL A 412 -28.37 -10.87 32.11
N ILE A 413 -27.74 -9.79 32.57
CA ILE A 413 -27.07 -8.83 31.68
C ILE A 413 -25.91 -9.48 30.93
N GLY A 414 -25.04 -10.20 31.63
CA GLY A 414 -23.87 -10.87 31.05
C GLY A 414 -24.26 -11.98 30.07
N GLY A 415 -25.28 -12.78 30.41
CA GLY A 415 -25.80 -13.86 29.57
C GLY A 415 -26.44 -13.35 28.28
N VAL A 416 -27.28 -12.31 28.38
CA VAL A 416 -27.91 -11.67 27.21
C VAL A 416 -26.86 -10.99 26.33
N ALA A 417 -25.93 -10.23 26.91
CA ALA A 417 -24.88 -9.56 26.15
C ALA A 417 -23.95 -10.57 25.46
N TYR A 418 -23.56 -11.65 26.14
CA TYR A 418 -22.72 -12.70 25.58
C TYR A 418 -23.41 -13.42 24.42
N LYS A 419 -24.66 -13.89 24.60
CA LYS A 419 -25.38 -14.61 23.53
C LYS A 419 -25.83 -13.70 22.38
N GLY A 420 -26.06 -12.41 22.64
CA GLY A 420 -26.50 -11.44 21.65
C GLY A 420 -25.38 -10.88 20.79
N ALA A 421 -24.25 -10.50 21.39
CA ALA A 421 -23.17 -9.79 20.69
C ALA A 421 -21.89 -10.62 20.50
N CYS A 422 -21.55 -11.52 21.43
CA CYS A 422 -20.23 -12.17 21.47
C CYS A 422 -20.18 -13.61 20.95
N ALA A 423 -21.22 -14.41 21.20
CA ALA A 423 -21.39 -15.74 20.63
C ALA A 423 -21.23 -15.81 19.08
N PRO A 424 -21.76 -14.87 18.27
CA PRO A 424 -21.62 -14.91 16.81
C PRO A 424 -20.19 -14.82 16.28
N LEU A 425 -19.22 -14.30 17.05
CA LEU A 425 -17.80 -14.29 16.65
C LEU A 425 -17.07 -15.62 16.89
N ARG A 426 -17.60 -16.46 17.80
CA ARG A 426 -16.89 -17.65 18.28
C ARG A 426 -17.44 -18.94 17.68
N GLU A 427 -18.70 -18.92 17.25
CA GLU A 427 -19.34 -19.98 16.48
C GLU A 427 -19.87 -19.37 15.18
N GLU A 428 -19.28 -19.74 14.03
CA GLU A 428 -19.77 -19.40 12.67
C GLU A 428 -21.22 -19.86 12.39
N LYS A 429 -21.90 -20.49 13.36
CA LYS A 429 -23.25 -21.04 13.24
C LYS A 429 -24.23 -20.21 14.05
N GLY A 430 -24.82 -19.25 13.34
CA GLY A 430 -25.92 -18.36 13.68
C GLY A 430 -26.67 -18.65 14.99
N SER A 431 -26.41 -17.82 16.00
CA SER A 431 -27.31 -17.68 17.13
C SER A 431 -28.61 -17.00 16.68
N ALA A 432 -29.76 -17.57 17.09
CA ALA A 432 -31.10 -17.06 16.77
C ALA A 432 -31.33 -15.61 17.26
N LEU A 433 -30.54 -15.17 18.25
CA LEU A 433 -30.62 -13.86 18.88
C LEU A 433 -30.14 -12.73 17.93
N LEU A 434 -29.07 -12.96 17.15
CA LEU A 434 -28.56 -11.94 16.22
C LEU A 434 -29.52 -11.69 15.05
N LYS A 435 -30.19 -12.74 14.53
CA LYS A 435 -31.26 -12.59 13.51
C LYS A 435 -32.42 -11.71 13.96
N GLN A 436 -32.61 -11.58 15.28
CA GLN A 436 -33.74 -10.90 15.91
C GLN A 436 -33.39 -9.48 16.43
N LEU A 437 -32.12 -9.19 16.71
CA LEU A 437 -31.64 -7.85 17.09
C LEU A 437 -31.16 -7.00 15.90
N ASP A 438 -30.75 -7.64 14.81
CA ASP A 438 -30.28 -6.99 13.56
C ASP A 438 -31.41 -6.36 12.73
N SER A 439 -32.59 -6.15 13.32
CA SER A 439 -33.79 -5.59 12.68
C SER A 439 -33.92 -4.07 12.83
N ALA A 440 -32.92 -3.38 13.42
CA ALA A 440 -33.04 -1.97 13.79
C ALA A 440 -32.44 -0.98 12.77
N ILE A 441 -31.58 -1.44 11.85
CA ILE A 441 -30.90 -0.58 10.86
C ILE A 441 -31.06 -1.22 9.48
N ASP A 442 -31.93 -0.64 8.65
CA ASP A 442 -32.05 -0.99 7.24
C ASP A 442 -31.16 -0.05 6.43
N LEU A 443 -30.05 -0.58 5.89
CA LEU A 443 -29.15 0.19 5.04
C LEU A 443 -29.80 0.58 3.71
N ARG A 444 -30.86 -0.12 3.27
CA ARG A 444 -31.57 0.21 2.02
C ARG A 444 -32.19 1.59 2.09
N THR A 445 -32.75 2.00 3.24
CA THR A 445 -33.33 3.33 3.41
C THR A 445 -32.28 4.45 3.37
N ILE A 446 -31.04 4.14 3.77
CA ILE A 446 -29.89 5.06 3.79
C ILE A 446 -29.32 5.22 2.36
N PHE A 447 -29.21 4.11 1.62
CA PHE A 447 -28.79 4.16 0.21
C PHE A 447 -29.88 4.71 -0.74
N SER A 448 -31.14 4.78 -0.31
CA SER A 448 -32.26 5.27 -1.14
C SER A 448 -32.55 6.77 -1.06
N VAL A 449 -31.67 7.57 -0.46
CA VAL A 449 -31.96 8.98 -0.06
C VAL A 449 -32.21 9.96 -1.23
N ARG A 450 -32.30 9.52 -2.50
CA ARG A 450 -32.84 10.40 -3.55
C ARG A 450 -33.59 9.65 -4.65
N ASN A 451 -34.92 9.78 -4.63
CA ASN A 451 -35.87 9.68 -5.76
C ASN A 451 -35.46 8.77 -6.94
N LEU A 452 -35.30 7.46 -6.70
CA LEU A 452 -35.69 6.47 -7.70
C LEU A 452 -37.07 5.96 -7.30
N GLY A 453 -38.08 6.46 -8.01
CA GLY A 453 -39.49 6.29 -7.67
C GLY A 453 -39.89 4.84 -7.44
N ALA A 454 -40.72 4.64 -6.42
CA ALA A 454 -41.79 3.64 -6.24
C ALA A 454 -41.55 2.14 -6.57
N ALA A 455 -40.44 1.72 -7.17
CA ALA A 455 -40.25 0.38 -7.71
C ALA A 455 -39.52 -0.59 -6.77
N ASN A 456 -38.94 -0.12 -5.66
CA ASN A 456 -38.10 -0.93 -4.77
C ASN A 456 -38.70 -1.20 -3.37
N VAL A 457 -40.01 -0.99 -3.20
CA VAL A 457 -40.70 -1.24 -1.91
C VAL A 457 -40.82 -2.74 -1.57
N SER A 458 -40.50 -3.63 -2.51
CA SER A 458 -40.65 -5.10 -2.38
C SER A 458 -39.34 -5.88 -2.15
N ALA A 459 -38.18 -5.21 -2.05
CA ALA A 459 -36.90 -5.88 -1.80
C ALA A 459 -36.62 -6.08 -0.29
N PRO A 460 -35.98 -7.19 0.12
CA PRO A 460 -35.68 -7.44 1.53
C PRO A 460 -34.74 -6.34 2.11
N PRO A 461 -34.91 -5.99 3.40
CA PRO A 461 -34.09 -4.99 4.08
C PRO A 461 -32.63 -5.45 4.15
N ILE A 462 -31.69 -4.53 3.92
CA ILE A 462 -30.26 -4.81 3.94
C ILE A 462 -29.74 -4.55 5.33
N ARG A 463 -29.22 -5.60 5.97
CA ARG A 463 -28.71 -5.53 7.33
C ARG A 463 -27.19 -5.37 7.36
N VAL A 464 -26.68 -4.74 8.42
CA VAL A 464 -25.23 -4.54 8.61
C VAL A 464 -24.50 -5.87 8.60
N SER A 465 -25.07 -6.91 9.22
CA SER A 465 -24.50 -8.26 9.22
C SER A 465 -24.33 -8.86 7.82
N GLN A 466 -25.23 -8.54 6.88
CA GLN A 466 -25.15 -9.01 5.49
C GLN A 466 -24.05 -8.30 4.72
N VAL A 467 -23.86 -7.00 4.97
CA VAL A 467 -22.75 -6.22 4.38
C VAL A 467 -21.43 -6.78 4.87
N ILE A 468 -21.27 -6.96 6.19
CA ILE A 468 -20.05 -7.49 6.79
C ILE A 468 -19.75 -8.90 6.28
N LYS A 469 -20.76 -9.77 6.21
CA LYS A 469 -20.59 -11.14 5.68
C LYS A 469 -20.22 -11.16 4.20
N ALA A 470 -20.83 -10.30 3.39
CA ALA A 470 -20.44 -10.16 1.98
C ALA A 470 -19.02 -9.57 1.82
N CYS A 471 -18.58 -8.84 2.84
CA CYS A 471 -17.26 -8.25 2.94
C CYS A 471 -16.21 -9.17 3.59
N GLU A 472 -16.55 -10.41 3.96
CA GLU A 472 -15.55 -11.39 4.44
C GLU A 472 -14.52 -11.70 3.34
N GLY A 473 -13.23 -11.64 3.71
CA GLY A 473 -12.10 -11.84 2.79
C GLY A 473 -11.70 -10.59 2.00
N ASP A 474 -11.12 -10.78 0.82
CA ASP A 474 -10.66 -9.70 -0.08
C ASP A 474 -11.76 -9.29 -1.09
N ASN A 475 -13.02 -9.30 -0.67
CA ASN A 475 -14.15 -8.83 -1.49
C ASN A 475 -14.22 -7.29 -1.56
N TYR A 476 -15.06 -6.78 -2.46
CA TYR A 476 -15.20 -5.34 -2.76
C TYR A 476 -16.64 -4.87 -2.57
N LEU A 477 -16.80 -3.66 -2.04
CA LEU A 477 -18.10 -3.06 -1.75
C LEU A 477 -18.98 -2.93 -2.99
N PHE A 478 -18.41 -2.53 -4.13
CA PHE A 478 -19.18 -2.34 -5.38
C PHE A 478 -19.80 -3.63 -5.90
N LYS A 479 -19.17 -4.78 -5.68
CA LYS A 479 -19.75 -6.10 -6.01
C LYS A 479 -21.01 -6.35 -5.19
N PHE A 480 -20.98 -6.07 -3.88
CA PHE A 480 -22.15 -6.18 -3.02
C PHE A 480 -23.28 -5.21 -3.41
N LEU A 481 -22.95 -3.97 -3.78
CA LEU A 481 -23.93 -2.98 -4.23
C LEU A 481 -24.62 -3.41 -5.53
N GLN A 482 -23.87 -4.05 -6.44
CA GLN A 482 -24.40 -4.58 -7.70
C GLN A 482 -25.31 -5.79 -7.46
N ASP A 483 -24.85 -6.78 -6.67
CA ASP A 483 -25.63 -7.99 -6.35
C ASP A 483 -26.99 -7.66 -5.70
N ASN A 484 -27.04 -6.56 -4.93
CA ASN A 484 -28.26 -6.09 -4.26
C ASN A 484 -29.07 -5.03 -5.05
N ARG A 485 -28.69 -4.76 -6.30
CA ARG A 485 -29.32 -3.79 -7.21
C ARG A 485 -29.43 -2.37 -6.62
N ILE A 486 -28.40 -1.95 -5.89
CA ILE A 486 -28.31 -0.60 -5.31
C ILE A 486 -27.61 0.33 -6.31
N PHE A 487 -26.52 -0.17 -6.91
CA PHE A 487 -25.73 0.56 -7.90
C PHE A 487 -25.12 -0.44 -8.88
N ASP A 488 -25.38 -0.27 -10.18
CA ASP A 488 -24.83 -1.11 -11.24
C ASP A 488 -23.77 -0.32 -12.02
N ILE A 489 -22.51 -0.73 -11.90
CA ILE A 489 -21.39 -0.11 -12.62
C ILE A 489 -21.37 -0.56 -14.10
N ASP A 490 -22.00 -1.68 -14.45
CA ASP A 490 -22.00 -2.19 -15.83
C ASP A 490 -22.91 -1.38 -16.75
N ASP A 491 -23.82 -0.57 -16.21
CA ASP A 491 -24.62 0.37 -17.00
C ASP A 491 -23.74 1.40 -17.73
N PHE A 492 -22.53 1.67 -17.24
CA PHE A 492 -21.57 2.53 -17.93
C PHE A 492 -21.03 1.90 -19.23
N LEU A 493 -20.93 0.57 -19.33
CA LEU A 493 -20.53 -0.12 -20.56
C LEU A 493 -21.60 -0.02 -21.65
N ARG A 494 -22.84 0.30 -21.29
CA ARG A 494 -23.97 0.45 -22.21
C ARG A 494 -24.10 1.88 -22.75
N LEU A 495 -23.37 2.84 -22.19
CA LEU A 495 -23.36 4.22 -22.66
C LEU A 495 -22.65 4.31 -24.01
N LYS A 496 -23.42 4.51 -25.08
CA LYS A 496 -22.87 4.96 -26.37
C LYS A 496 -22.51 6.44 -26.26
N LEU A 497 -21.27 6.72 -25.87
CA LEU A 497 -20.77 8.08 -25.67
C LEU A 497 -20.49 8.83 -27.00
N ILE A 498 -20.20 8.09 -28.08
CA ILE A 498 -19.94 8.67 -29.39
C ILE A 498 -21.15 8.45 -30.29
N THR A 499 -21.76 9.56 -30.72
CA THR A 499 -22.86 9.52 -31.68
C THR A 499 -22.27 9.18 -33.06
N LYS A 500 -22.76 8.12 -33.71
CA LYS A 500 -22.44 7.75 -35.10
C LYS A 500 -23.02 8.74 -36.14
N ALA A 501 -23.30 9.98 -35.73
CA ALA A 501 -23.91 10.98 -36.58
C ALA A 501 -23.06 11.15 -37.83
N GLU A 502 -23.71 11.09 -39.00
CA GLU A 502 -23.11 11.20 -40.33
C GLU A 502 -22.07 12.32 -40.34
N ARG A 503 -20.80 11.93 -40.27
CA ARG A 503 -19.68 12.88 -40.29
C ARG A 503 -19.58 13.36 -41.73
N SER A 504 -20.27 14.46 -42.03
CA SER A 504 -20.37 15.00 -43.38
C SER A 504 -19.03 15.64 -43.77
N PHE A 505 -18.16 14.86 -44.42
CA PHE A 505 -17.09 15.41 -45.25
C PHE A 505 -17.69 16.33 -46.30
N ASP A 506 -16.95 17.35 -46.73
CA ASP A 506 -17.45 18.17 -47.84
C ASP A 506 -17.58 17.31 -49.09
N LYS A 507 -18.82 17.16 -49.59
CA LYS A 507 -19.07 16.49 -50.86
C LYS A 507 -18.43 17.26 -52.02
N ASN A 508 -18.21 18.57 -51.86
CA ASN A 508 -17.63 19.49 -52.84
C ASN A 508 -16.11 19.60 -52.76
N LEU A 509 -15.42 18.86 -51.87
CA LEU A 509 -13.95 18.83 -51.91
C LEU A 509 -13.49 18.26 -53.25
N ASP A 510 -12.88 19.13 -54.06
CA ASP A 510 -12.27 18.82 -55.34
C ASP A 510 -10.77 19.14 -55.29
N LEU A 511 -9.97 18.07 -55.29
CA LEU A 511 -8.51 18.13 -55.35
C LEU A 511 -8.01 17.87 -56.79
N SER A 512 -8.91 17.62 -57.75
CA SER A 512 -8.56 17.20 -59.11
C SER A 512 -7.84 18.32 -59.88
N ASN A 513 -8.08 19.57 -59.51
CA ASN A 513 -7.49 20.76 -60.14
C ASN A 513 -6.27 21.31 -59.39
N ASP A 514 -5.81 20.65 -58.31
CA ASP A 514 -4.63 21.08 -57.56
C ASP A 514 -3.35 20.48 -58.18
N PHE A 515 -2.44 21.35 -58.62
CA PHE A 515 -1.14 21.00 -59.19
C PHE A 515 -0.01 21.74 -58.47
N ILE A 516 1.12 21.08 -58.30
CA ILE A 516 2.36 21.59 -57.72
C ILE A 516 3.26 22.17 -58.84
N LEU A 517 3.43 21.45 -59.94
CA LEU A 517 4.15 21.83 -61.16
C LEU A 517 3.16 22.26 -62.25
N THR A 518 3.34 23.44 -62.83
CA THR A 518 2.61 23.83 -64.04
C THR A 518 3.19 23.15 -65.28
N PRO A 519 2.46 23.16 -66.41
CA PRO A 519 3.03 22.78 -67.70
C PRO A 519 4.35 23.53 -68.02
N ASP A 520 4.42 24.81 -67.68
CA ASP A 520 5.63 25.63 -67.83
C ASP A 520 6.78 25.13 -66.94
N ASP A 521 6.48 24.70 -65.71
CA ASP A 521 7.49 24.14 -64.79
C ASP A 521 8.03 22.81 -65.31
N ILE A 522 7.17 21.96 -65.86
CA ILE A 522 7.56 20.68 -66.48
C ILE A 522 8.49 20.93 -67.67
N TYR A 523 8.14 21.89 -68.53
CA TYR A 523 8.99 22.29 -69.66
C TYR A 523 10.34 22.82 -69.17
N PHE A 524 10.35 23.72 -68.19
CA PHE A 524 11.57 24.26 -67.60
C PHE A 524 12.48 23.17 -67.03
N LEU A 525 11.93 22.20 -66.29
CA LEU A 525 12.70 21.09 -65.73
C LEU A 525 13.26 20.17 -66.81
N SER A 526 12.64 20.09 -67.99
CA SER A 526 13.10 19.30 -69.15
C SER A 526 14.16 19.99 -70.01
N LEU A 527 14.48 21.25 -69.72
CA LEU A 527 15.38 22.06 -70.54
C LEU A 527 16.82 21.53 -70.56
N MET A 528 17.19 20.73 -69.55
CA MET A 528 18.49 20.05 -69.45
C MET A 528 18.53 18.71 -70.17
N ASP A 529 17.37 18.15 -70.54
CA ASP A 529 17.27 16.82 -71.11
C ASP A 529 18.06 16.64 -72.44
N PRO A 530 18.10 17.63 -73.35
CA PRO A 530 18.87 17.55 -74.58
C PRO A 530 20.28 18.18 -74.49
N ARG A 531 20.68 18.74 -73.34
CA ARG A 531 21.92 19.52 -73.21
C ARG A 531 23.09 18.69 -72.70
N LYS A 532 24.30 18.94 -73.22
CA LYS A 532 25.53 18.29 -72.74
C LYS A 532 25.86 18.61 -71.28
N SER A 533 25.44 19.78 -70.79
CA SER A 533 25.55 20.14 -69.37
C SER A 533 24.65 19.29 -68.47
N GLY A 534 23.58 18.69 -69.01
CA GLY A 534 22.71 17.77 -68.29
C GLY A 534 23.43 16.50 -67.86
N THR A 535 24.39 16.02 -68.66
CA THR A 535 25.21 14.85 -68.32
C THR A 535 26.30 15.13 -67.29
N TYR A 536 26.36 16.32 -66.70
CA TYR A 536 27.37 16.66 -65.70
C TYR A 536 27.33 15.74 -64.49
N HIS A 537 28.53 15.29 -64.07
CA HIS A 537 28.82 14.74 -62.75
C HIS A 537 30.31 14.98 -62.46
N GLY A 538 30.67 15.36 -61.23
CA GLY A 538 32.06 15.57 -60.81
C GLY A 538 33.01 14.39 -61.09
N SER A 539 32.51 13.15 -61.14
CA SER A 539 33.28 11.95 -61.47
C SER A 539 33.95 12.01 -62.85
N GLN A 540 33.38 12.74 -63.81
CA GLN A 540 33.95 12.92 -65.15
C GLN A 540 35.25 13.73 -65.11
N PHE A 541 35.40 14.63 -64.15
CA PHE A 541 36.64 15.41 -63.96
C PHE A 541 37.65 14.62 -63.15
N THR A 542 37.22 13.98 -62.06
CA THR A 542 38.14 13.26 -61.17
C THR A 542 38.69 11.98 -61.78
N SER A 543 37.96 11.32 -62.68
CA SER A 543 38.43 10.10 -63.37
C SER A 543 39.59 10.34 -64.34
N GLN A 544 39.70 11.56 -64.88
CA GLN A 544 40.77 11.95 -65.81
C GLN A 544 42.00 12.53 -65.11
N ILE A 545 41.91 12.80 -63.80
CA ILE A 545 43.00 13.38 -63.02
C ILE A 545 43.82 12.25 -62.37
N CYS A 546 45.11 12.19 -62.70
CA CYS A 546 46.01 11.23 -62.08
C CYS A 546 46.40 11.65 -60.65
N ASN A 547 45.87 10.94 -59.67
CA ASN A 547 46.22 11.14 -58.27
C ASN A 547 47.73 10.95 -58.07
N GLY A 548 48.43 12.05 -57.78
CA GLY A 548 49.83 12.06 -57.35
C GLY A 548 50.89 12.08 -58.45
N LEU A 549 50.53 12.11 -59.74
CA LEU A 549 51.49 12.07 -60.88
C LEU A 549 52.52 10.92 -60.79
N GLN A 550 52.22 9.89 -59.98
CA GLN A 550 53.17 8.83 -59.61
C GLN A 550 53.50 7.94 -60.81
N SER A 551 52.61 7.86 -61.79
CA SER A 551 52.81 7.14 -63.05
C SER A 551 54.01 7.63 -63.87
N LEU A 552 54.52 8.83 -63.59
CA LEU A 552 55.66 9.41 -64.29
C LEU A 552 57.02 9.08 -63.63
N ASN A 553 57.00 8.54 -62.40
CA ASN A 553 58.13 8.10 -61.56
C ASN A 553 59.49 8.82 -61.80
N LEU A 554 59.47 10.17 -61.75
CA LEU A 554 60.66 10.99 -62.01
C LEU A 554 61.81 10.73 -61.03
N ASP A 555 61.52 10.23 -59.82
CA ASP A 555 62.57 9.88 -58.85
C ASP A 555 63.34 8.63 -59.27
N SER A 556 62.63 7.60 -59.74
CA SER A 556 63.27 6.39 -60.27
C SER A 556 64.09 6.72 -61.51
N LEU A 557 63.59 7.58 -62.39
CA LEU A 557 64.32 8.02 -63.57
C LEU A 557 65.57 8.83 -63.20
N ALA A 558 65.45 9.75 -62.25
CA ALA A 558 66.59 10.53 -61.73
C ALA A 558 67.63 9.63 -61.04
N LYS A 559 67.20 8.56 -60.35
CA LYS A 559 68.10 7.56 -59.78
C LYS A 559 68.78 6.74 -60.88
N GLY A 560 68.03 6.28 -61.87
CA GLY A 560 68.56 5.54 -63.01
C GLY A 560 69.62 6.31 -63.79
N LEU A 561 69.42 7.62 -64.01
CA LEU A 561 70.44 8.49 -64.62
C LEU A 561 71.69 8.63 -63.75
N SER A 562 71.53 8.66 -62.43
CA SER A 562 72.65 8.70 -61.46
C SER A 562 73.45 7.41 -61.48
N ASP A 563 72.75 6.28 -61.49
CA ASP A 563 73.36 4.95 -61.49
C ASP A 563 74.06 4.68 -62.83
N LEU A 564 73.46 5.10 -63.95
CA LEU A 564 74.09 5.08 -65.27
C LEU A 564 75.35 5.92 -65.30
N SER A 565 75.29 7.17 -64.84
CA SER A 565 76.44 8.07 -64.75
C SER A 565 77.61 7.44 -63.99
N LYS A 566 77.34 6.84 -62.81
CA LYS A 566 78.36 6.17 -61.99
C LYS A 566 78.94 4.89 -62.59
N SER A 567 78.19 4.23 -63.48
CA SER A 567 78.64 3.00 -64.14
C SER A 567 79.64 3.25 -65.28
N LEU A 568 79.72 4.48 -65.77
CA LEU A 568 80.59 4.87 -66.88
C LEU A 568 81.96 5.32 -66.38
N GLU A 569 83.01 4.96 -67.11
CA GLU A 569 84.39 5.35 -66.78
C GLU A 569 84.65 6.81 -67.23
N TRP A 570 85.01 7.67 -66.28
CA TRP A 570 85.15 9.12 -66.51
C TRP A 570 86.14 9.47 -67.63
N THR A 571 87.23 8.71 -67.76
CA THR A 571 88.30 8.95 -68.75
C THR A 571 87.81 8.89 -70.20
N PHE A 572 86.78 8.10 -70.49
CA PHE A 572 86.27 7.89 -71.84
C PHE A 572 84.93 8.58 -72.09
N TYR A 573 84.15 8.87 -71.04
CA TYR A 573 82.76 9.32 -71.14
C TYR A 573 82.46 10.60 -70.34
N ASP A 574 83.47 11.43 -70.04
CA ASP A 574 83.36 12.65 -69.23
C ASP A 574 82.14 13.53 -69.60
N SER A 575 81.94 13.79 -70.88
CA SER A 575 80.86 14.62 -71.41
C SER A 575 79.47 13.98 -71.22
N ALA A 576 79.37 12.66 -71.34
CA ALA A 576 78.12 11.93 -71.12
C ALA A 576 77.78 11.81 -69.63
N VAL A 577 78.78 11.57 -68.79
CA VAL A 577 78.64 11.53 -67.33
C VAL A 577 78.09 12.87 -66.82
N VAL A 578 78.71 13.98 -67.22
CA VAL A 578 78.23 15.34 -66.86
C VAL A 578 76.82 15.59 -67.40
N ALA A 579 76.51 15.17 -68.62
CA ALA A 579 75.17 15.32 -69.19
C ALA A 579 74.10 14.54 -68.41
N PHE A 580 74.38 13.30 -67.99
CA PHE A 580 73.46 12.50 -67.18
C PHE A 580 73.30 13.03 -65.75
N GLU A 581 74.36 13.54 -65.13
CA GLU A 581 74.28 14.24 -63.84
C GLU A 581 73.43 15.51 -63.94
N ASN A 582 73.65 16.32 -64.98
CA ASN A 582 72.85 17.50 -65.25
C ASN A 582 71.38 17.14 -65.51
N ALA A 583 71.12 16.08 -66.26
CA ALA A 583 69.77 15.56 -66.50
C ALA A 583 69.08 15.09 -65.21
N GLN A 584 69.81 14.42 -64.31
CA GLN A 584 69.31 14.06 -62.98
C GLN A 584 68.93 15.30 -62.16
N VAL A 585 69.79 16.30 -62.10
CA VAL A 585 69.52 17.56 -61.36
C VAL A 585 68.32 18.28 -61.98
N THR A 586 68.23 18.28 -63.30
CA THR A 586 67.13 18.88 -64.06
C THR A 586 65.81 18.18 -63.77
N LEU A 587 65.77 16.85 -63.70
CA LEU A 587 64.59 16.09 -63.27
C LEU A 587 64.11 16.48 -61.87
N LYS A 588 65.04 16.59 -60.92
CA LYS A 588 64.72 17.02 -59.56
C LYS A 588 64.14 18.43 -59.56
N ALA A 589 64.73 19.35 -60.34
CA ALA A 589 64.24 20.72 -60.49
C ALA A 589 62.86 20.80 -61.17
N ILE A 590 62.61 20.00 -62.20
CA ILE A 590 61.31 19.88 -62.87
C ILE A 590 60.25 19.41 -61.86
N LYS A 591 60.56 18.35 -61.10
CA LYS A 591 59.66 17.82 -60.09
C LYS A 591 59.33 18.87 -59.02
N THR A 592 60.34 19.53 -58.44
CA THR A 592 60.13 20.54 -57.39
C THR A 592 59.39 21.78 -57.89
N ALA A 593 59.58 22.17 -59.16
CA ALA A 593 58.92 23.32 -59.75
C ALA A 593 57.42 23.10 -60.07
N TYR A 594 57.05 21.90 -60.56
CA TYR A 594 55.71 21.69 -61.13
C TYR A 594 54.79 20.78 -60.28
N TYR A 595 55.32 19.76 -59.60
CA TYR A 595 54.49 18.78 -58.88
C TYR A 595 53.68 19.39 -57.73
N PRO A 596 54.24 20.28 -56.86
CA PRO A 596 53.48 20.83 -55.74
C PRO A 596 52.24 21.60 -56.18
N THR A 597 52.36 22.41 -57.25
CA THR A 597 51.26 23.19 -57.82
C THR A 597 50.20 22.28 -58.43
N LEU A 598 50.60 21.31 -59.27
CA LEU A 598 49.66 20.36 -59.87
C LEU A 598 48.93 19.52 -58.82
N HIS A 599 49.64 19.03 -57.81
CA HIS A 599 49.04 18.23 -56.75
C HIS A 599 48.04 19.06 -55.91
N LYS A 600 48.35 20.34 -55.65
CA LYS A 600 47.41 21.27 -55.02
C LYS A 600 46.17 21.48 -55.91
N ASP A 601 46.36 21.83 -57.17
CA ASP A 601 45.25 22.12 -58.09
C ASP A 601 44.35 20.89 -58.32
N PHE A 602 44.90 19.68 -58.35
CA PHE A 602 44.12 18.43 -58.43
C PHE A 602 43.27 18.18 -57.19
N ARG A 603 43.82 18.39 -55.99
CA ARG A 603 43.01 18.31 -54.75
C ARG A 603 41.93 19.40 -54.73
N ASP A 604 42.25 20.60 -55.19
CA ASP A 604 41.31 21.71 -55.25
C ASP A 604 40.20 21.43 -56.27
N MET A 605 40.53 20.77 -57.39
CA MET A 605 39.55 20.32 -58.39
C MET A 605 38.60 19.26 -57.83
N HIS A 606 39.13 18.29 -57.09
CA HIS A 606 38.31 17.29 -56.40
C HIS A 606 37.34 17.95 -55.41
N ARG A 607 37.84 18.93 -54.63
CA ARG A 607 36.99 19.69 -53.70
C ARG A 607 35.94 20.53 -54.42
N ALA A 608 36.30 21.19 -55.52
CA ALA A 608 35.40 22.03 -56.30
C ALA A 608 34.27 21.21 -56.92
N THR A 609 34.59 20.06 -57.52
CA THR A 609 33.62 19.15 -58.14
C THR A 609 32.67 18.53 -57.12
N GLN A 610 33.18 18.07 -55.97
CA GLN A 610 32.33 17.61 -54.85
C GLN A 610 31.40 18.69 -54.30
N TRP A 611 31.89 19.93 -54.22
CA TRP A 611 31.10 21.06 -53.74
C TRP A 611 29.93 21.36 -54.69
N VAL A 612 30.16 21.28 -56.00
CA VAL A 612 29.10 21.41 -57.02
C VAL A 612 28.15 20.23 -56.95
N ASP A 613 28.65 19.00 -56.95
CA ASP A 613 27.85 17.76 -56.91
C ASP A 613 26.85 17.79 -55.75
N LYS A 614 27.30 18.14 -54.54
CA LYS A 614 26.44 18.23 -53.35
C LYS A 614 25.31 19.24 -53.49
N ARG A 615 25.49 20.30 -54.27
CA ARG A 615 24.51 21.39 -54.42
C ARG A 615 23.50 21.16 -55.53
N ILE A 616 23.90 20.53 -56.64
CA ILE A 616 23.04 20.42 -57.83
C ILE A 616 22.57 19.00 -58.15
N LEU A 617 23.18 17.97 -57.56
CA LEU A 617 22.80 16.58 -57.80
C LEU A 617 21.85 16.06 -56.71
N TYR A 618 21.01 15.10 -57.09
CA TYR A 618 20.16 14.31 -56.20
C TYR A 618 20.68 12.88 -56.18
N GLN A 619 20.93 12.31 -54.99
CA GLN A 619 21.36 10.91 -54.79
C GLN A 619 22.47 10.43 -55.75
N ASN A 620 23.41 11.32 -56.12
CA ASN A 620 24.52 11.04 -57.04
C ASN A 620 24.11 10.68 -58.48
N TYR A 621 22.88 11.00 -58.89
CA TYR A 621 22.49 11.02 -60.30
C TYR A 621 23.19 12.18 -61.02
N ASN A 622 23.34 12.09 -62.34
CA ASN A 622 23.79 13.25 -63.13
C ASN A 622 22.76 14.39 -63.05
N PHE A 623 23.15 15.57 -63.51
CA PHE A 623 22.34 16.77 -63.31
C PHE A 623 20.95 16.69 -63.98
N GLN A 624 20.85 16.11 -65.16
CA GLN A 624 19.58 15.86 -65.87
C GLN A 624 18.71 14.83 -65.14
N ASP A 625 19.28 13.67 -64.80
CA ASP A 625 18.55 12.58 -64.14
C ASP A 625 18.05 13.00 -62.77
N SER A 626 18.79 13.88 -62.08
CA SER A 626 18.34 14.51 -60.84
C SER A 626 17.02 15.25 -61.03
N PHE A 627 16.91 16.08 -62.09
CA PHE A 627 15.66 16.78 -62.41
C PHE A 627 14.55 15.82 -62.87
N LYS A 628 14.90 14.81 -63.66
CA LYS A 628 13.93 13.82 -64.17
C LYS A 628 13.29 13.03 -63.03
N VAL A 629 14.10 12.45 -62.14
CA VAL A 629 13.63 11.66 -60.98
C VAL A 629 12.78 12.52 -60.05
N LEU A 630 13.23 13.73 -59.71
CA LEU A 630 12.47 14.62 -58.84
C LEU A 630 11.14 15.05 -59.48
N ARG A 631 11.12 15.33 -60.79
CA ARG A 631 9.91 15.68 -61.54
C ARG A 631 8.90 14.53 -61.57
N GLU A 632 9.36 13.30 -61.80
CA GLU A 632 8.53 12.10 -61.80
C GLU A 632 7.89 11.87 -60.42
N LYS A 633 8.67 11.97 -59.34
CA LYS A 633 8.15 11.87 -57.96
C LYS A 633 7.09 12.92 -57.63
N ILE A 634 7.30 14.17 -58.05
CA ILE A 634 6.30 15.23 -57.83
C ILE A 634 5.02 14.96 -58.63
N LYS A 635 5.12 14.45 -59.87
CA LYS A 635 3.94 14.05 -60.66
C LYS A 635 3.18 12.89 -60.04
N GLU A 636 3.88 11.90 -59.47
CA GLU A 636 3.25 10.81 -58.75
C GLU A 636 2.49 11.32 -57.51
N MET A 637 3.08 12.25 -56.78
CA MET A 637 2.44 12.94 -55.67
C MET A 637 1.18 13.71 -56.09
N GLU A 638 1.25 14.49 -57.17
CA GLU A 638 0.10 15.20 -57.73
C GLU A 638 -1.01 14.24 -58.13
N ASN A 639 -0.66 13.16 -58.85
CA ASN A 639 -1.61 12.15 -59.28
C ASN A 639 -2.26 11.45 -58.08
N PHE A 640 -1.51 11.16 -57.02
CA PHE A 640 -2.06 10.61 -55.78
C PHE A 640 -3.05 11.58 -55.13
N VAL A 641 -2.71 12.86 -55.00
CA VAL A 641 -3.58 13.89 -54.41
C VAL A 641 -4.86 14.05 -55.23
N GLN A 642 -4.74 14.13 -56.56
CA GLN A 642 -5.88 14.32 -57.46
C GLN A 642 -6.81 13.10 -57.50
N THR A 643 -6.27 11.88 -57.59
CA THR A 643 -7.07 10.66 -57.78
C THR A 643 -7.51 10.00 -56.48
N LYS A 644 -6.64 9.97 -55.47
CA LYS A 644 -6.84 9.25 -54.21
C LYS A 644 -6.98 10.16 -53.00
N GLY A 645 -6.63 11.45 -53.10
CA GLY A 645 -6.62 12.38 -51.96
C GLY A 645 -7.95 12.44 -51.20
N LYS A 646 -9.08 12.53 -51.90
CA LYS A 646 -10.42 12.56 -51.28
C LYS A 646 -10.76 11.28 -50.51
N VAL A 647 -10.48 10.11 -51.11
CA VAL A 647 -10.71 8.80 -50.48
C VAL A 647 -9.76 8.59 -49.30
N TYR A 648 -8.51 9.04 -49.45
CA TYR A 648 -7.50 8.96 -48.40
C TYR A 648 -7.91 9.77 -47.17
N ILE A 649 -8.26 11.05 -47.33
CA ILE A 649 -8.69 11.94 -46.24
C ILE A 649 -9.94 11.38 -45.54
N SER A 650 -10.93 10.93 -46.30
CA SER A 650 -12.18 10.39 -45.74
C SER A 650 -11.97 9.08 -44.97
N THR A 651 -11.19 8.14 -45.52
CA THR A 651 -10.87 6.87 -44.86
C THR A 651 -10.08 7.09 -43.58
N LEU A 652 -9.09 8.00 -43.62
CA LEU A 652 -8.25 8.28 -42.46
C LEU A 652 -9.03 9.02 -41.36
N GLY A 653 -9.94 9.92 -41.73
CA GLY A 653 -10.86 10.55 -40.77
C GLY A 653 -11.84 9.56 -40.11
N LEU A 654 -12.28 8.54 -40.85
CA LEU A 654 -13.07 7.43 -40.29
C LEU A 654 -12.25 6.57 -39.33
N ASN A 655 -11.01 6.23 -39.70
CA ASN A 655 -10.09 5.50 -38.83
C ASN A 655 -9.79 6.28 -37.55
N LEU A 656 -9.51 7.59 -37.64
CA LEU A 656 -9.29 8.46 -36.48
C LEU A 656 -10.47 8.40 -35.51
N SER A 657 -11.70 8.44 -36.02
CA SER A 657 -12.88 8.30 -35.18
C SER A 657 -13.02 6.91 -34.54
N SER A 658 -12.68 5.85 -35.27
CA SER A 658 -12.68 4.49 -34.73
C SER A 658 -11.68 4.35 -33.60
N VAL A 659 -10.48 4.93 -33.75
CA VAL A 659 -9.43 4.93 -32.72
C VAL A 659 -9.90 5.67 -31.47
N ILE A 660 -10.59 6.81 -31.63
CA ILE A 660 -11.13 7.56 -30.49
C ILE A 660 -12.25 6.78 -29.79
N GLU A 661 -13.11 6.10 -30.54
CA GLU A 661 -14.14 5.22 -29.98
C GLU A 661 -13.53 4.05 -29.19
N GLU A 662 -12.47 3.44 -29.72
CA GLU A 662 -11.71 2.39 -29.05
C GLU A 662 -11.08 2.88 -27.74
N HIS A 663 -10.43 4.05 -27.74
CA HIS A 663 -9.87 4.64 -26.52
C HIS A 663 -10.93 4.95 -25.47
N MET A 664 -12.09 5.47 -25.88
CA MET A 664 -13.21 5.77 -24.98
C MET A 664 -13.81 4.49 -24.37
N ASN A 665 -14.04 3.46 -25.18
CA ASN A 665 -14.54 2.17 -24.72
C ASN A 665 -13.51 1.45 -23.83
N GLY A 666 -12.23 1.54 -24.18
CA GLY A 666 -11.12 1.06 -23.36
C GLY A 666 -11.11 1.72 -21.98
N TYR A 667 -11.32 3.03 -21.92
CA TYR A 667 -11.40 3.77 -20.66
C TYR A 667 -12.63 3.36 -19.82
N LEU A 668 -13.80 3.21 -20.44
CA LEU A 668 -15.00 2.69 -19.77
C LEU A 668 -14.75 1.31 -19.17
N SER A 669 -14.16 0.39 -19.93
CA SER A 669 -13.84 -0.96 -19.45
C SER A 669 -12.82 -0.94 -18.30
N MET A 670 -11.88 0.01 -18.32
CA MET A 670 -10.91 0.23 -17.26
C MET A 670 -11.59 0.72 -15.99
N ILE A 671 -12.49 1.71 -16.05
CA ILE A 671 -13.26 2.17 -14.89
C ILE A 671 -14.06 1.02 -14.28
N VAL A 672 -14.83 0.28 -15.09
CA VAL A 672 -15.65 -0.83 -14.59
C VAL A 672 -14.78 -1.90 -13.93
N ARG A 673 -13.65 -2.25 -14.54
CA ARG A 673 -12.69 -3.18 -13.93
C ARG A 673 -12.18 -2.64 -12.59
N GLU A 674 -11.67 -1.42 -12.54
CA GLU A 674 -11.15 -0.80 -11.31
C GLU A 674 -12.22 -0.70 -10.21
N ALA A 675 -13.48 -0.48 -10.58
CA ALA A 675 -14.62 -0.52 -9.66
C ALA A 675 -14.79 -1.89 -8.99
N HIS A 676 -14.57 -2.98 -9.73
CA HIS A 676 -14.67 -4.34 -9.21
C HIS A 676 -13.43 -4.82 -8.45
N ILE A 677 -12.23 -4.33 -8.75
CA ILE A 677 -10.96 -4.90 -8.22
C ILE A 677 -10.11 -3.96 -7.36
N LYS A 678 -10.41 -2.66 -7.29
CA LYS A 678 -9.61 -1.72 -6.47
C LYS A 678 -10.46 -0.80 -5.60
N LEU A 679 -11.61 -0.34 -6.08
CA LEU A 679 -12.49 0.54 -5.34
C LEU A 679 -13.23 -0.19 -4.19
N GLY A 680 -13.21 0.42 -2.99
CA GLY A 680 -14.01 -0.04 -1.85
C GLY A 680 -13.65 -1.43 -1.33
N ARG A 681 -12.35 -1.74 -1.18
CA ARG A 681 -11.89 -2.99 -0.54
C ARG A 681 -12.57 -3.16 0.83
N CYS A 682 -13.22 -4.29 1.06
CA CYS A 682 -14.02 -4.52 2.26
C CYS A 682 -13.21 -4.75 3.54
N LYS A 683 -11.93 -5.12 3.42
CA LYS A 683 -11.06 -5.53 4.54
C LYS A 683 -10.96 -4.53 5.69
N PRO A 684 -10.85 -3.20 5.47
CA PRO A 684 -10.86 -2.23 6.56
C PRO A 684 -12.19 -2.24 7.31
N LEU A 685 -13.32 -2.42 6.62
CA LEU A 685 -14.65 -2.41 7.22
C LEU A 685 -14.88 -3.64 8.11
N THR A 686 -14.49 -4.83 7.66
CA THR A 686 -14.56 -6.06 8.49
C THR A 686 -13.63 -5.97 9.69
N TYR A 687 -12.42 -5.44 9.50
CA TYR A 687 -11.47 -5.22 10.59
C TYR A 687 -12.02 -4.30 11.69
N ILE A 688 -12.63 -3.17 11.31
CA ILE A 688 -13.25 -2.22 12.26
C ILE A 688 -14.37 -2.93 13.04
N TYR A 689 -15.21 -3.69 12.35
CA TYR A 689 -16.34 -4.40 12.95
C TYR A 689 -15.89 -5.50 13.93
N GLU A 690 -14.98 -6.38 13.51
CA GLU A 690 -14.46 -7.46 14.34
C GLU A 690 -13.72 -6.94 15.57
N ARG A 691 -12.85 -5.92 15.38
CA ARG A 691 -12.11 -5.30 16.48
C ARG A 691 -13.03 -4.56 17.45
N GLY A 692 -14.04 -3.87 16.93
CA GLY A 692 -15.06 -3.21 17.73
C GLY A 692 -15.81 -4.21 18.63
N LEU A 693 -16.25 -5.33 18.07
CA LEU A 693 -16.94 -6.37 18.84
C LEU A 693 -16.01 -7.10 19.81
N ASP A 694 -14.79 -7.46 19.42
CA ASP A 694 -13.82 -8.13 20.30
C ASP A 694 -13.50 -7.27 21.54
N MET A 695 -13.37 -5.96 21.35
CA MET A 695 -13.17 -5.01 22.45
C MET A 695 -14.37 -4.99 23.40
N VAL A 696 -15.61 -4.91 22.89
CA VAL A 696 -16.82 -4.94 23.72
C VAL A 696 -16.92 -6.27 24.48
N CYS A 697 -16.65 -7.39 23.82
CA CYS A 697 -16.74 -8.71 24.43
C CYS A 697 -15.70 -8.91 25.54
N LYS A 698 -14.42 -8.67 25.25
CA LYS A 698 -13.33 -8.89 26.22
C LYS A 698 -13.28 -7.85 27.34
N ARG A 699 -13.67 -6.59 27.06
CA ARG A 699 -13.54 -5.50 28.04
C ARG A 699 -14.82 -5.21 28.82
N MET A 700 -15.99 -5.62 28.33
CA MET A 700 -17.26 -5.36 29.00
C MET A 700 -17.98 -6.65 29.39
N VAL A 701 -18.19 -7.58 28.46
CA VAL A 701 -19.00 -8.79 28.71
C VAL A 701 -18.26 -9.81 29.59
N ASP A 702 -16.99 -10.09 29.31
CA ASP A 702 -16.20 -11.04 30.10
C ASP A 702 -16.03 -10.58 31.57
N PRO A 703 -15.73 -9.29 31.87
CA PRO A 703 -15.69 -8.80 33.25
C PRO A 703 -17.05 -8.81 33.96
N ILE A 704 -18.16 -8.57 33.27
CA ILE A 704 -19.52 -8.74 33.84
C ILE A 704 -19.71 -10.20 34.28
N ASN A 705 -19.31 -11.13 33.42
CA ASN A 705 -19.41 -12.56 33.72
C ASN A 705 -18.48 -13.00 34.84
N GLY A 706 -17.24 -12.50 34.86
CA GLY A 706 -16.28 -12.74 35.93
C GLY A 706 -16.76 -12.23 37.29
N TYR A 707 -17.43 -11.07 37.32
CA TYR A 707 -17.95 -10.48 38.56
C TYR A 707 -19.00 -11.36 39.23
N TRP A 708 -20.06 -11.76 38.53
CA TRP A 708 -21.13 -12.56 39.16
C TRP A 708 -20.65 -13.97 39.52
N ILE A 709 -19.72 -14.57 38.76
CA ILE A 709 -19.10 -15.86 39.12
C ILE A 709 -18.33 -15.72 40.43
N GLY A 710 -17.53 -14.67 40.59
CA GLY A 710 -16.77 -14.42 41.83
C GLY A 710 -17.69 -14.24 43.06
N VAL A 711 -18.74 -13.42 42.93
CA VAL A 711 -19.71 -13.18 44.01
C VAL A 711 -20.53 -14.44 44.31
N LEU A 712 -20.93 -15.22 43.30
CA LEU A 712 -21.67 -16.45 43.48
C LEU A 712 -20.84 -17.52 44.22
N VAL A 713 -19.57 -17.67 43.86
CA VAL A 713 -18.65 -18.60 44.56
C VAL A 713 -18.51 -18.18 46.03
N ALA A 714 -18.33 -16.89 46.32
CA ALA A 714 -18.30 -16.40 47.68
C ALA A 714 -19.61 -16.72 48.44
N ALA A 715 -20.77 -16.49 47.82
CA ALA A 715 -22.07 -16.79 48.40
C ALA A 715 -22.24 -18.30 48.70
N ILE A 716 -21.87 -19.17 47.77
CA ILE A 716 -21.94 -20.63 47.96
C ILE A 716 -21.03 -21.08 49.11
N LEU A 717 -19.82 -20.52 49.23
CA LEU A 717 -18.87 -20.86 50.30
C LEU A 717 -19.31 -20.36 51.69
N LEU A 718 -20.13 -19.31 51.76
CA LEU A 718 -20.67 -18.83 53.05
C LEU A 718 -21.72 -19.77 53.66
N ILE A 719 -22.41 -20.59 52.87
CA ILE A 719 -23.40 -21.56 53.35
C ILE A 719 -22.78 -22.64 54.26
N PRO A 720 -21.74 -23.40 53.84
CA PRO A 720 -21.08 -24.35 54.72
C PRO A 720 -20.36 -23.66 55.88
N VAL A 721 -19.82 -22.45 55.68
CA VAL A 721 -19.22 -21.64 56.75
C VAL A 721 -20.23 -21.32 57.85
N ALA A 722 -21.49 -20.99 57.52
CA ALA A 722 -22.53 -20.79 58.52
C ALA A 722 -22.81 -22.07 59.34
N CYS A 723 -22.83 -23.24 58.69
CA CYS A 723 -22.99 -24.52 59.38
C CYS A 723 -21.80 -24.84 60.31
N ILE A 724 -20.57 -24.63 59.84
CA ILE A 724 -19.34 -24.82 60.62
C ILE A 724 -19.32 -23.87 61.82
N ALA A 725 -19.63 -22.59 61.58
CA ALA A 725 -19.72 -21.56 62.62
C ALA A 725 -20.75 -21.92 63.69
N HIS A 726 -21.91 -22.47 63.33
CA HIS A 726 -22.90 -22.95 64.30
C HIS A 726 -22.36 -24.09 65.18
N ARG A 727 -21.69 -25.08 64.58
CA ARG A 727 -21.09 -26.19 65.33
C ARG A 727 -20.01 -25.67 66.29
N LEU A 728 -19.17 -24.77 65.81
CA LEU A 728 -18.09 -24.17 66.60
C LEU A 728 -18.63 -23.28 67.73
N GLN A 729 -19.68 -22.51 67.46
CA GLN A 729 -20.43 -21.72 68.44
C GLN A 729 -20.94 -22.59 69.60
N CYS A 730 -21.59 -23.72 69.30
CA CYS A 730 -22.10 -24.61 70.36
C CYS A 730 -20.97 -25.21 71.21
N ILE A 731 -19.78 -25.46 70.64
CA ILE A 731 -18.64 -25.98 71.41
C ILE A 731 -18.03 -24.88 72.29
N PHE A 732 -17.88 -23.65 71.78
CA PHE A 732 -17.31 -22.52 72.52
C PHE A 732 -18.21 -22.01 73.66
N LYS A 733 -19.51 -22.30 73.62
CA LYS A 733 -20.49 -21.97 74.67
C LYS A 733 -20.41 -22.88 75.91
N GLN A 734 -19.73 -24.02 75.85
CA GLN A 734 -19.64 -24.99 76.97
C GLN A 734 -18.71 -24.50 78.10
N HIS A 735 -19.16 -24.62 79.36
CA HIS A 735 -18.37 -24.27 80.56
C HIS A 735 -17.24 -25.27 80.83
N ARG A 736 -16.26 -24.94 81.67
CA ARG A 736 -15.29 -25.88 82.25
C ARG A 736 -15.59 -26.01 83.75
N VAL A 737 -15.87 -27.21 84.25
CA VAL A 737 -16.01 -27.44 85.69
C VAL A 737 -14.62 -27.61 86.29
N ILE A 738 -14.34 -26.88 87.38
CA ILE A 738 -13.11 -27.02 88.17
C ILE A 738 -13.20 -28.40 88.87
N PRO A 739 -12.17 -29.26 88.81
CA PRO A 739 -12.20 -30.52 89.57
C PRO A 739 -12.33 -30.18 91.06
N ILE A 740 -13.39 -30.66 91.71
CA ILE A 740 -13.57 -30.51 93.16
C ILE A 740 -12.48 -31.35 93.83
N ARG A 741 -11.46 -30.71 94.41
CA ARG A 741 -10.55 -31.38 95.35
C ARG A 741 -11.32 -31.66 96.64
N ALA A 742 -11.44 -32.92 97.04
CA ALA A 742 -11.93 -33.25 98.37
C ALA A 742 -10.97 -32.66 99.43
N VAL A 743 -11.43 -31.69 100.22
CA VAL A 743 -10.69 -31.21 101.39
C VAL A 743 -10.84 -32.27 102.49
N ARG A 744 -9.73 -32.90 102.89
CA ARG A 744 -9.69 -33.84 104.01
C ARG A 744 -9.95 -33.06 105.30
N ALA A 745 -11.06 -33.31 106.00
CA ALA A 745 -11.32 -32.73 107.31
C ALA A 745 -10.20 -33.12 108.28
N ARG A 746 -9.45 -32.14 108.78
CA ARG A 746 -8.43 -32.35 109.83
C ARG A 746 -9.17 -32.29 111.17
N ALA A 747 -9.16 -33.39 111.92
CA ALA A 747 -9.73 -33.46 113.26
C ALA A 747 -8.96 -32.53 114.20
N VAL A 748 -9.65 -31.55 114.79
CA VAL A 748 -9.12 -30.68 115.85
C VAL A 748 -9.26 -31.40 117.18
N ARG A 749 -8.13 -31.70 117.84
CA ARG A 749 -8.09 -32.08 119.26
C ARG A 749 -8.08 -30.80 120.10
N THR A 750 -9.01 -30.73 121.05
CA THR A 750 -9.13 -29.74 122.11
C THR A 750 -7.95 -29.75 123.07
N ILE A 751 -7.30 -28.59 123.26
CA ILE A 751 -6.69 -28.15 124.53
C ILE A 751 -6.92 -26.63 124.65
N GLN A 752 -7.46 -26.20 125.80
CA GLN A 752 -7.75 -24.81 126.17
C GLN A 752 -6.47 -23.96 126.27
N VAL A 753 -6.51 -22.69 125.83
CA VAL A 753 -6.09 -21.46 126.56
C VAL A 753 -6.45 -20.23 125.70
N HIS A 754 -6.85 -19.16 126.41
CA HIS A 754 -7.33 -17.81 126.07
C HIS A 754 -6.97 -17.10 124.73
N VAL A 755 -8.00 -16.39 124.20
CA VAL A 755 -8.02 -14.99 123.65
C VAL A 755 -7.21 -14.78 122.35
N ASP A 756 -7.68 -14.25 121.21
CA ASP A 756 -8.75 -13.30 120.87
C ASP A 756 -9.35 -13.61 119.47
N VAL A 757 -10.49 -12.96 119.20
CA VAL A 757 -11.39 -13.04 118.04
C VAL A 757 -10.78 -12.53 116.73
N ASP A 758 -10.99 -13.25 115.62
CA ASP A 758 -11.56 -12.66 114.39
C ASP A 758 -12.11 -13.74 113.42
N GLU A 759 -13.24 -13.36 112.81
CA GLU A 759 -14.27 -14.05 112.02
C GLU A 759 -13.73 -14.72 110.73
N ASP A 760 -14.27 -15.79 110.10
CA ASP A 760 -15.65 -16.19 109.79
C ASP A 760 -15.72 -17.69 109.40
N PRO A 761 -16.76 -18.46 109.80
CA PRO A 761 -17.00 -19.84 109.36
C PRO A 761 -17.81 -19.95 108.06
N CYS A 762 -17.50 -20.97 107.25
CA CYS A 762 -18.14 -21.28 105.95
C CYS A 762 -19.69 -21.39 106.00
N PRO A 763 -20.42 -20.80 105.03
CA PRO A 763 -21.88 -20.60 105.10
C PRO A 763 -22.76 -21.80 104.67
N PHE A 764 -22.23 -23.04 104.56
CA PHE A 764 -23.00 -24.16 103.98
C PHE A 764 -23.00 -25.48 104.78
N CYS A 765 -22.50 -25.52 106.01
CA CYS A 765 -22.54 -26.73 106.83
C CYS A 765 -23.59 -26.62 107.95
N SER A 766 -24.83 -27.02 107.66
CA SER A 766 -25.85 -27.24 108.71
C SER A 766 -25.92 -28.75 109.00
N PRO A 767 -25.79 -29.20 110.27
CA PRO A 767 -25.83 -30.61 110.63
C PRO A 767 -27.30 -31.03 110.80
N GLY A 768 -27.97 -31.37 109.71
CA GLY A 768 -29.32 -31.91 109.81
C GLY A 768 -30.07 -32.00 108.49
N SER A 769 -29.93 -33.12 107.78
CA SER A 769 -31.07 -33.81 107.15
C SER A 769 -30.61 -35.06 106.38
N LYS A 770 -31.55 -35.99 106.27
CA LYS A 770 -31.39 -37.41 105.99
C LYS A 770 -30.82 -37.70 104.59
N ARG A 771 -29.86 -38.63 104.52
CA ARG A 771 -29.39 -39.25 103.27
C ARG A 771 -30.52 -40.07 102.64
N LEU A 772 -30.77 -39.87 101.35
CA LEU A 772 -31.41 -40.85 100.47
C LEU A 772 -30.30 -41.64 99.72
N PRO A 773 -30.39 -42.98 99.60
CA PRO A 773 -29.32 -43.81 99.08
C PRO A 773 -29.41 -43.98 97.56
N GLY A 774 -28.30 -43.78 96.86
CA GLY A 774 -28.22 -44.11 95.43
C GLY A 774 -26.93 -43.61 94.79
N GLY A 775 -25.90 -44.45 94.77
CA GLY A 775 -24.66 -44.16 94.02
C GLY A 775 -23.51 -45.07 94.43
N HIS A 776 -23.18 -46.02 93.57
CA HIS A 776 -22.14 -47.05 93.73
C HIS A 776 -20.76 -46.50 94.12
N VAL A 777 -20.13 -47.17 95.09
CA VAL A 777 -18.73 -47.00 95.47
C VAL A 777 -17.87 -47.83 94.52
N VAL A 778 -16.93 -47.19 93.81
CA VAL A 778 -15.81 -47.86 93.14
C VAL A 778 -14.55 -47.56 93.93
N ARG A 779 -13.96 -48.59 94.55
CA ARG A 779 -12.60 -48.58 95.10
C ARG A 779 -11.62 -48.66 93.92
N ILE A 780 -10.55 -47.87 93.97
CA ILE A 780 -9.38 -48.04 93.11
C ILE A 780 -8.17 -48.16 94.04
N ASP A 781 -7.51 -49.32 93.99
CA ASP A 781 -6.23 -49.58 94.64
C ASP A 781 -5.05 -49.01 93.81
N GLN A 782 -3.94 -48.76 94.50
CA GLN A 782 -2.68 -48.22 93.99
C GLN A 782 -1.77 -49.30 93.40
N ASP A 783 -0.72 -48.83 92.71
CA ASP A 783 0.48 -49.51 92.23
C ASP A 783 0.40 -49.94 90.75
N GLY A 784 1.41 -49.76 89.90
CA GLY A 784 2.79 -49.29 90.08
C GLY A 784 3.44 -49.03 88.71
N ALA A 785 4.67 -48.54 88.75
CA ALA A 785 5.52 -48.08 87.65
C ALA A 785 5.70 -49.09 86.49
N GLU A 786 6.05 -48.58 85.30
CA GLU A 786 7.39 -48.77 84.72
C GLU A 786 7.63 -47.97 83.42
N THR A 787 8.87 -47.55 83.32
CA THR A 787 9.60 -46.67 82.38
C THR A 787 10.14 -47.49 81.15
N PRO A 788 11.14 -47.06 80.31
CA PRO A 788 11.61 -45.74 79.80
C PRO A 788 12.05 -45.76 78.28
N ILE A 789 12.79 -44.70 77.86
CA ILE A 789 13.91 -44.66 76.85
C ILE A 789 13.52 -44.49 75.36
N SER A 790 14.14 -43.66 74.51
CA SER A 790 15.05 -42.50 74.58
C SER A 790 15.31 -41.96 73.15
N CYS A 791 15.98 -40.81 73.10
CA CYS A 791 16.93 -40.31 72.09
C CYS A 791 16.51 -40.19 70.60
N ALA A 792 16.66 -38.98 70.05
CA ALA A 792 17.94 -38.55 69.48
C ALA A 792 17.95 -37.05 69.11
N VAL A 793 19.15 -36.48 69.17
CA VAL A 793 19.54 -35.07 69.02
C VAL A 793 20.29 -34.89 67.69
N SER A 794 20.11 -33.75 67.03
CA SER A 794 21.11 -33.05 66.18
C SER A 794 20.59 -31.62 65.94
N LEU A 795 21.16 -30.55 66.52
CA LEU A 795 22.37 -29.79 66.11
C LEU A 795 22.48 -29.63 64.58
N SER A 796 22.81 -28.50 63.96
CA SER A 796 23.24 -27.15 64.37
C SER A 796 23.55 -26.39 63.07
N GLN A 797 23.49 -25.04 63.10
CA GLN A 797 24.31 -24.11 62.29
C GLN A 797 24.10 -24.13 60.75
N GLU A 798 24.25 -23.07 59.97
CA GLU A 798 24.79 -21.72 60.14
C GLU A 798 24.42 -20.90 58.87
N THR A 799 24.29 -19.58 59.02
CA THR A 799 24.69 -18.47 58.11
C THR A 799 24.40 -18.55 56.59
N GLU A 800 24.09 -17.46 55.87
CA GLU A 800 24.81 -16.19 55.84
C GLU A 800 24.07 -15.15 54.95
N ASN A 801 24.28 -13.87 55.27
CA ASN A 801 24.32 -12.67 54.43
C ASN A 801 23.09 -12.22 53.59
N ILE A 802 22.68 -10.97 53.82
CA ILE A 802 22.94 -9.84 52.90
C ILE A 802 22.97 -8.55 53.73
N ASN A 803 24.14 -7.92 53.76
CA ASN A 803 24.33 -6.49 54.03
C ASN A 803 24.08 -5.72 52.74
N ASP A 804 23.39 -4.58 52.84
CA ASP A 804 23.83 -3.27 52.36
C ASP A 804 22.60 -2.34 52.26
N ALA A 805 22.65 -1.04 52.50
CA ALA A 805 23.53 -0.16 53.26
C ALA A 805 22.85 1.23 53.16
N TYR A 806 23.09 2.08 54.16
CA TYR A 806 22.86 3.54 54.20
C TYR A 806 21.43 4.08 54.28
N SER A 807 21.11 5.09 55.09
CA SER A 807 21.76 5.78 56.23
C SER A 807 20.86 6.95 56.64
N LYS A 808 20.60 7.07 57.97
CA LYS A 808 20.49 8.30 58.81
C LYS A 808 19.47 9.38 58.40
N ASN A 809 18.69 10.03 59.27
CA ASN A 809 18.81 10.44 60.68
C ASN A 809 17.36 10.81 61.14
N LYS A 810 16.88 10.44 62.34
CA LYS A 810 17.13 11.02 63.68
C LYS A 810 16.20 12.20 64.02
N LEU A 811 15.29 11.98 64.98
CA LEU A 811 14.88 12.96 66.00
C LEU A 811 14.16 12.20 67.13
N ASP A 812 14.84 12.23 68.28
CA ASP A 812 14.43 12.07 69.69
C ASP A 812 13.41 11.02 70.13
#